data_AF-A0A542RL59-F1
#
_entry.id   AF-A0A542RL59-F1
#
_cell.length_a   1.000
_cell.length_b   1.000
_cell.length_c   1.000
_cell.angle_alpha   90.00
_cell.angle_beta   90.00
_cell.angle_gamma   90.00
#
_symmetry.space_group_name_H-M   'P 1'
#
loop_
_entity.id
_entity.type
_entity.pdbx_description
1 polymer ?
#
loop_
_entity_poly.entity_id
_entity_poly.type
_entity_poly.pdbx_seq_one_letter_code
_entity_poly.pdbx_strand_id
1 'polypeptide(L)'
;MNKKVALSILSATVVASMASSAFAAPKSGVYLGGDVDRYYELRDLFNLTDAGNKKFAADMAATSFDKLIYVDFDGKGASLREIMNGEFSKVKRDLKETDFEGVYTKSNLDGSNGATYDPRKDAVPGPAGELKVEAVDALNANEIVVDFDDELDTVTAEDASNYELKVNNQAGPAFTVKVDSVDKTKAVITLTNANIKTGDYVSLTVKKTVLNKNLSGLEKDETKTFSFVDTAAPVIKSVQVKGNDVVVSFDEYVGSIGLITIDNKNVNVPSTNPAVKEITLTGAATGLTAGQHTIAFANVKDLQATPNNAPYLTKTFDVTVDAAAPSVSKVEAAGEYKFKVVFDKEVTKPTTISVKKNGYAVNADIQPVAGTNDDEYYVTVADNGQVKVYGDNETTTNLSVTVGGYKATNNNMFGNEFTTSVTLSKDGAAPTIVNRFSKVVNKGTTELPNEVFHVQFSEELIDAVGAVDTTKIVLKDKDGVRKTVESAQVVTDASGKKTILEVASNDVKANGAINAGTYTIDFGTGAVKDLSQNPNAAASVSIVKSGAVTGEIDLNNKVTVADNKITIDFGREMSAAATSLSNYQFNGAPIKATSIYFKDTKEKVVIELQDETIPSSGKAVLTIADSVVAVDGSKLNAASKNLVVGEFTDNVDPVLVSAKKESSTALVLTFSENVAVDTTADYLDDFVVKVNGTTVTPEAIAGGTDKKTVTLTLPTYNTAQTVTVATYKSDLNTKDEAGNTLKVNTTPITAN
;
A
#
# COMPACT_ATOMS: atom_id res chain seq x y z
N MET A 1 -22.41 -5.27 -44.90
CA MET A 1 -21.01 -4.81 -45.11
C MET A 1 -20.19 -5.96 -45.67
N ASN A 2 -19.35 -5.69 -46.68
CA ASN A 2 -18.69 -6.71 -47.51
C ASN A 2 -17.70 -7.56 -46.71
N LYS A 3 -17.85 -8.90 -46.80
CA LYS A 3 -16.96 -9.95 -46.25
C LYS A 3 -15.48 -9.80 -46.63
N LYS A 4 -15.17 -8.94 -47.61
CA LYS A 4 -13.82 -8.63 -48.09
C LYS A 4 -13.05 -7.65 -47.19
N VAL A 5 -13.71 -6.87 -46.34
CA VAL A 5 -13.04 -5.85 -45.51
C VAL A 5 -12.35 -6.49 -44.28
N ALA A 6 -12.98 -7.48 -43.65
CA ALA A 6 -12.38 -8.17 -42.49
C ALA A 6 -11.11 -8.96 -42.86
N LEU A 7 -11.08 -9.61 -44.02
CA LEU A 7 -9.91 -10.35 -44.50
C LEU A 7 -8.75 -9.43 -44.93
N SER A 8 -9.07 -8.23 -45.46
CA SER A 8 -8.08 -7.25 -45.92
C SER A 8 -7.34 -6.54 -44.78
N ILE A 9 -7.89 -6.53 -43.57
CA ILE A 9 -7.27 -5.91 -42.39
C ILE A 9 -6.27 -6.89 -41.73
N LEU A 10 -6.49 -8.21 -41.82
CA LEU A 10 -5.56 -9.22 -41.30
C LEU A 10 -4.25 -9.33 -42.10
N SER A 11 -4.23 -8.97 -43.39
CA SER A 11 -3.04 -9.13 -44.24
C SER A 11 -2.02 -8.00 -44.14
N ALA A 12 -2.28 -6.93 -43.38
CA ALA A 12 -1.46 -5.71 -43.39
C ALA A 12 -0.53 -5.51 -42.17
N THR A 13 -0.58 -6.38 -41.15
CA THR A 13 0.09 -6.12 -39.85
C THR A 13 1.23 -7.11 -39.53
N VAL A 14 2.03 -7.49 -40.53
CA VAL A 14 3.23 -8.30 -40.34
C VAL A 14 4.46 -7.46 -40.66
N VAL A 15 5.16 -6.95 -39.63
CA VAL A 15 6.64 -6.84 -39.47
C VAL A 15 6.96 -5.94 -38.25
N ALA A 16 7.95 -6.39 -37.44
CA ALA A 16 8.59 -5.80 -36.24
C ALA A 16 7.78 -5.89 -34.92
N SER A 17 8.33 -6.23 -33.73
CA SER A 17 9.70 -6.27 -33.21
C SER A 17 9.81 -7.23 -32.01
N MET A 18 11.00 -7.76 -31.74
CA MET A 18 11.32 -8.67 -30.61
C MET A 18 11.43 -7.96 -29.25
N ALA A 19 11.18 -8.77 -28.21
CA ALA A 19 11.52 -8.65 -26.78
C ALA A 19 10.45 -8.07 -25.83
N SER A 20 9.70 -8.97 -25.17
CA SER A 20 9.10 -8.69 -23.85
C SER A 20 8.86 -9.97 -23.02
N SER A 21 9.45 -9.99 -21.82
CA SER A 21 9.00 -10.58 -20.54
C SER A 21 8.43 -12.01 -20.46
N ALA A 22 9.05 -12.81 -19.59
CA ALA A 22 8.78 -14.20 -19.27
C ALA A 22 7.51 -14.45 -18.42
N PHE A 23 6.34 -14.05 -18.92
CA PHE A 23 5.10 -14.78 -18.68
C PHE A 23 4.84 -15.65 -19.91
N ALA A 24 4.31 -16.87 -19.75
CA ALA A 24 3.83 -17.61 -20.91
C ALA A 24 2.74 -16.75 -21.54
N ALA A 25 2.96 -16.18 -22.73
CA ALA A 25 1.99 -15.28 -23.34
C ALA A 25 0.88 -16.07 -24.04
N PRO A 26 -0.34 -15.51 -24.21
CA PRO A 26 -1.43 -16.22 -24.86
C PRO A 26 -1.04 -16.61 -26.28
N LYS A 27 -1.41 -17.81 -26.72
CA LYS A 27 -1.01 -18.31 -28.05
C LYS A 27 -1.58 -17.44 -29.17
N SER A 28 -0.79 -17.22 -30.22
CA SER A 28 -1.17 -16.37 -31.36
C SER A 28 -2.33 -16.94 -32.18
N GLY A 29 -3.40 -16.18 -32.37
CA GLY A 29 -4.54 -16.61 -33.17
C GLY A 29 -5.81 -15.79 -32.93
N VAL A 30 -6.93 -16.38 -33.32
CA VAL A 30 -8.25 -15.76 -33.22
C VAL A 30 -9.10 -16.58 -32.26
N TYR A 31 -9.59 -15.93 -31.20
CA TYR A 31 -10.44 -16.53 -30.17
C TYR A 31 -11.87 -16.07 -30.39
N LEU A 32 -12.79 -17.03 -30.47
CA LEU A 32 -14.21 -16.83 -30.69
C LEU A 32 -14.93 -17.30 -29.43
N GLY A 33 -15.33 -16.34 -28.59
CA GLY A 33 -16.10 -16.59 -27.36
C GLY A 33 -17.60 -16.78 -27.59
N GLY A 34 -18.37 -16.65 -26.52
CA GLY A 34 -19.80 -16.93 -26.46
C GLY A 34 -20.08 -18.42 -26.61
N ASP A 35 -21.15 -18.77 -27.32
CA ASP A 35 -21.53 -20.18 -27.51
C ASP A 35 -20.58 -20.97 -28.44
N VAL A 36 -19.55 -20.33 -28.99
CA VAL A 36 -18.61 -20.93 -29.94
C VAL A 36 -17.42 -21.60 -29.25
N ASP A 37 -16.85 -20.95 -28.22
CA ASP A 37 -15.69 -21.40 -27.44
C ASP A 37 -14.57 -22.06 -28.25
N ARG A 38 -14.12 -21.40 -29.33
CA ARG A 38 -13.05 -21.91 -30.20
C ARG A 38 -11.90 -20.95 -30.40
N TYR A 39 -10.72 -21.55 -30.58
CA TYR A 39 -9.50 -20.83 -30.90
C TYR A 39 -8.87 -21.39 -32.19
N TYR A 40 -8.55 -20.50 -33.13
CA TYR A 40 -7.86 -20.80 -34.37
C TYR A 40 -6.46 -20.22 -34.31
N GLU A 41 -5.44 -21.07 -34.27
CA GLU A 41 -4.05 -20.64 -34.25
C GLU A 41 -3.71 -19.88 -35.54
N LEU A 42 -2.99 -18.77 -35.41
CA LEU A 42 -2.76 -17.86 -36.52
C LEU A 42 -2.05 -18.53 -37.70
N ARG A 43 -1.12 -19.46 -37.43
CA ARG A 43 -0.42 -20.26 -38.45
C ARG A 43 -1.33 -21.26 -39.18
N ASP A 44 -2.30 -21.82 -38.45
CA ASP A 44 -3.23 -22.81 -38.97
C ASP A 44 -4.34 -22.14 -39.78
N LEU A 45 -4.74 -20.92 -39.39
CA LEU A 45 -5.81 -20.15 -40.02
C LEU A 45 -5.56 -19.89 -41.51
N PHE A 46 -4.30 -19.69 -41.93
CA PHE A 46 -3.92 -19.50 -43.33
C PHE A 46 -3.81 -20.81 -44.12
N ASN A 47 -3.85 -21.96 -43.44
CA ASN A 47 -3.64 -23.29 -44.03
C ASN A 47 -4.86 -24.21 -43.83
N LEU A 48 -6.03 -23.64 -43.51
CA LEU A 48 -7.26 -24.43 -43.35
C LEU A 48 -7.65 -25.12 -44.66
N THR A 49 -8.08 -26.38 -44.55
CA THR A 49 -8.71 -27.13 -45.65
C THR A 49 -10.08 -26.54 -45.99
N ASP A 50 -10.73 -27.00 -47.08
CA ASP A 50 -12.10 -26.57 -47.42
C ASP A 50 -13.10 -26.83 -46.28
N ALA A 51 -12.97 -27.97 -45.59
CA ALA A 51 -13.78 -28.29 -44.43
C ALA A 51 -13.51 -27.32 -43.26
N GLY A 52 -12.23 -27.02 -43.00
CA GLY A 52 -11.80 -26.06 -41.98
C GLY A 52 -12.29 -24.64 -42.28
N ASN A 53 -12.19 -24.18 -43.52
CA ASN A 53 -12.69 -22.88 -43.97
C ASN A 53 -14.21 -22.77 -43.81
N LYS A 54 -14.95 -23.83 -44.16
CA LYS A 54 -16.41 -23.88 -43.97
C LYS A 54 -16.77 -23.80 -42.48
N LYS A 55 -16.01 -24.49 -41.62
CA LYS A 55 -16.22 -24.47 -40.17
C LYS A 55 -15.88 -23.10 -39.56
N PHE A 56 -14.73 -22.52 -39.89
CA PHE A 56 -14.34 -21.19 -39.44
C PHE A 56 -15.39 -20.14 -39.83
N ALA A 57 -15.90 -20.17 -41.06
CA ALA A 57 -16.96 -19.28 -41.50
C ALA A 57 -18.28 -19.46 -40.71
N ALA A 58 -18.63 -20.69 -40.34
CA ALA A 58 -19.80 -20.98 -39.52
C ALA A 58 -19.63 -20.46 -38.09
N ASP A 59 -18.46 -20.68 -37.49
CA ASP A 59 -18.14 -20.22 -36.14
C ASP A 59 -18.09 -18.68 -36.07
N MET A 60 -17.46 -18.05 -37.06
CA MET A 60 -17.46 -16.59 -37.23
C MET A 60 -18.86 -16.00 -37.39
N ALA A 61 -19.82 -16.75 -37.95
CA ALA A 61 -21.20 -16.31 -38.08
C ALA A 61 -22.01 -16.51 -36.80
N ALA A 62 -21.60 -17.44 -35.94
CA ALA A 62 -22.25 -17.74 -34.66
C ALA A 62 -21.71 -16.89 -33.50
N THR A 63 -20.43 -16.48 -33.54
CA THR A 63 -19.85 -15.61 -32.52
C THR A 63 -20.31 -14.16 -32.68
N SER A 64 -20.50 -13.46 -31.55
CA SER A 64 -20.62 -12.00 -31.57
C SER A 64 -19.25 -11.37 -31.81
N PHE A 65 -19.25 -10.23 -32.50
CA PHE A 65 -18.05 -9.45 -32.77
C PHE A 65 -17.39 -8.89 -31.50
N ASP A 66 -18.18 -8.72 -30.44
CA ASP A 66 -17.71 -8.28 -29.11
C ASP A 66 -16.91 -9.34 -28.36
N LYS A 67 -17.01 -10.61 -28.80
CA LYS A 67 -16.40 -11.78 -28.15
C LYS A 67 -15.22 -12.33 -28.94
N LEU A 68 -14.70 -11.52 -29.85
CA LEU A 68 -13.68 -11.90 -30.81
C LEU A 68 -12.37 -11.22 -30.44
N ILE A 69 -11.34 -12.01 -30.15
CA ILE A 69 -10.03 -11.51 -29.72
C ILE A 69 -9.00 -11.93 -30.74
N TYR A 70 -8.22 -10.96 -31.21
CA TYR A 70 -7.04 -11.21 -32.02
C TYR A 70 -5.81 -11.17 -31.12
N VAL A 71 -4.97 -12.20 -31.23
CA VAL A 71 -3.69 -12.33 -30.53
C VAL A 71 -2.58 -12.53 -31.56
N ASP A 72 -1.54 -11.70 -31.48
CA ASP A 72 -0.38 -11.74 -32.36
C ASP A 72 0.67 -12.77 -31.92
N PHE A 73 1.79 -12.83 -32.64
CA PHE A 73 2.89 -13.76 -32.36
C PHE A 73 3.66 -13.48 -31.05
N ASP A 74 3.50 -12.29 -30.48
CA ASP A 74 4.12 -11.88 -29.22
C ASP A 74 3.15 -12.11 -28.03
N GLY A 75 1.95 -12.67 -28.29
CA GLY A 75 0.88 -12.87 -27.31
C GLY A 75 0.16 -11.57 -26.91
N LYS A 76 0.35 -10.50 -27.69
CA LYS A 76 -0.32 -9.21 -27.51
C LYS A 76 -1.53 -9.14 -28.42
N GLY A 77 -2.48 -8.27 -28.11
CA GLY A 77 -3.70 -8.25 -28.91
C GLY A 77 -4.79 -7.32 -28.42
N ALA A 78 -5.92 -7.37 -29.11
CA ALA A 78 -7.11 -6.61 -28.77
C ALA A 78 -8.36 -7.33 -29.26
N SER A 79 -9.51 -6.96 -28.71
CA SER A 79 -10.80 -7.38 -29.27
C SER A 79 -10.98 -6.78 -30.66
N LEU A 80 -11.63 -7.51 -31.57
CA LEU A 80 -11.86 -7.05 -32.93
C LEU A 80 -12.72 -5.76 -32.95
N ARG A 81 -13.57 -5.55 -31.93
CA ARG A 81 -14.29 -4.29 -31.72
C ARG A 81 -13.34 -3.11 -31.46
N GLU A 82 -12.36 -3.25 -30.57
CA GLU A 82 -11.36 -2.19 -30.31
C GLU A 82 -10.60 -1.84 -31.60
N ILE A 83 -10.21 -2.85 -32.37
CA ILE A 83 -9.53 -2.66 -33.67
C ILE A 83 -10.42 -1.88 -34.64
N MET A 84 -11.68 -2.28 -34.79
CA MET A 84 -12.64 -1.63 -35.70
C MET A 84 -13.02 -0.21 -35.28
N ASN A 85 -12.89 0.12 -33.99
CA ASN A 85 -13.11 1.47 -33.46
C ASN A 85 -11.90 2.40 -33.67
N GLY A 86 -10.88 1.97 -34.42
CA GLY A 86 -9.71 2.78 -34.76
C GLY A 86 -8.62 2.77 -33.70
N GLU A 87 -8.73 1.91 -32.67
CA GLU A 87 -7.75 1.79 -31.58
C GLU A 87 -6.60 0.85 -31.98
N PHE A 88 -6.01 1.05 -33.16
CA PHE A 88 -4.95 0.18 -33.69
C PHE A 88 -3.72 0.09 -32.77
N SER A 89 -3.43 1.13 -31.98
CA SER A 89 -2.38 1.11 -30.96
C SER A 89 -2.60 0.04 -29.89
N LYS A 90 -3.85 -0.39 -29.65
CA LYS A 90 -4.18 -1.46 -28.70
C LYS A 90 -3.90 -2.86 -29.24
N VAL A 91 -3.71 -3.05 -30.55
CA VAL A 91 -3.38 -4.39 -31.11
C VAL A 91 -2.05 -4.93 -30.54
N LYS A 92 -1.22 -4.05 -29.99
CA LYS A 92 0.06 -4.37 -29.34
C LYS A 92 0.03 -4.20 -27.82
N ARG A 93 -1.16 -4.18 -27.18
CA ARG A 93 -1.24 -4.17 -25.71
C ARG A 93 -1.15 -5.58 -25.16
N ASP A 94 -0.68 -5.69 -23.92
CA ASP A 94 -0.79 -6.95 -23.19
C ASP A 94 -2.26 -7.27 -22.93
N LEU A 95 -2.64 -8.51 -23.23
CA LEU A 95 -4.00 -9.01 -23.01
C LEU A 95 -4.18 -9.37 -21.54
N LYS A 96 -5.36 -9.05 -21.01
CA LYS A 96 -5.76 -9.30 -19.63
C LYS A 96 -6.60 -10.57 -19.55
N GLU A 97 -6.64 -11.22 -18.39
CA GLU A 97 -7.55 -12.35 -18.16
C GLU A 97 -9.01 -12.01 -18.51
N THR A 98 -9.45 -10.79 -18.17
CA THR A 98 -10.80 -10.28 -18.45
C THR A 98 -11.10 -10.06 -19.94
N ASP A 99 -10.07 -10.08 -20.80
CA ASP A 99 -10.30 -10.01 -22.24
C ASP A 99 -10.86 -11.33 -22.77
N PHE A 100 -10.58 -12.47 -22.11
CA PHE A 100 -11.00 -13.81 -22.50
C PHE A 100 -12.19 -14.31 -21.67
N GLU A 101 -13.09 -15.08 -22.29
CA GLU A 101 -14.31 -15.54 -21.60
C GLU A 101 -14.14 -16.87 -20.87
N GLY A 102 -13.13 -17.66 -21.20
CA GLY A 102 -12.97 -18.98 -20.62
C GLY A 102 -11.95 -19.85 -21.33
N VAL A 103 -12.27 -21.14 -21.37
CA VAL A 103 -11.47 -22.18 -22.01
C VAL A 103 -11.95 -22.37 -23.44
N TYR A 104 -11.03 -22.36 -24.41
CA TYR A 104 -11.34 -22.50 -25.82
C TYR A 104 -10.89 -23.86 -26.35
N THR A 105 -11.66 -24.43 -27.27
CA THR A 105 -11.25 -25.62 -28.03
C THR A 105 -10.41 -25.20 -29.23
N LYS A 106 -9.14 -25.66 -29.33
CA LYS A 106 -8.32 -25.43 -30.51
C LYS A 106 -8.97 -26.10 -31.73
N SER A 107 -9.06 -25.40 -32.85
CA SER A 107 -9.50 -25.97 -34.14
C SER A 107 -8.33 -26.62 -34.88
N ASN A 108 -8.52 -27.82 -35.43
CA ASN A 108 -7.56 -28.45 -36.34
C ASN A 108 -7.70 -27.89 -37.77
N LEU A 109 -6.77 -28.22 -38.68
CA LEU A 109 -6.80 -27.75 -40.09
C LEU A 109 -8.06 -28.14 -40.87
N ASP A 110 -8.77 -29.19 -40.44
CA ASP A 110 -10.03 -29.67 -41.02
C ASP A 110 -11.28 -29.11 -40.33
N GLY A 111 -11.12 -28.29 -39.28
CA GLY A 111 -12.21 -27.75 -38.48
C GLY A 111 -12.73 -28.68 -37.37
N SER A 112 -12.12 -29.86 -37.21
CA SER A 112 -12.42 -30.75 -36.07
C SER A 112 -11.85 -30.20 -34.75
N ASN A 113 -12.31 -30.76 -33.63
CA ASN A 113 -11.89 -30.33 -32.29
C ASN A 113 -10.50 -30.90 -31.95
N GLY A 114 -9.58 -30.02 -31.57
CA GLY A 114 -8.29 -30.34 -30.95
C GLY A 114 -8.34 -30.23 -29.42
N ALA A 115 -7.17 -30.01 -28.82
CA ALA A 115 -7.04 -29.83 -27.38
C ALA A 115 -7.69 -28.51 -26.89
N THR A 116 -8.13 -28.50 -25.64
CA THR A 116 -8.59 -27.28 -24.98
C THR A 116 -7.41 -26.44 -24.51
N TYR A 117 -7.62 -25.12 -24.44
CA TYR A 117 -6.62 -24.14 -24.04
C TYR A 117 -7.29 -23.00 -23.27
N ASP A 118 -6.75 -22.65 -22.09
CA ASP A 118 -7.22 -21.54 -21.27
C ASP A 118 -6.22 -20.38 -21.37
N PRO A 119 -6.45 -19.39 -22.26
CA PRO A 119 -5.54 -18.27 -22.45
C PRO A 119 -5.43 -17.35 -21.22
N ARG A 120 -6.35 -17.45 -20.24
CA ARG A 120 -6.30 -16.62 -19.03
C ARG A 120 -5.07 -16.95 -18.18
N LYS A 121 -4.61 -18.21 -18.17
CA LYS A 121 -3.40 -18.62 -17.45
C LYS A 121 -2.12 -17.98 -17.97
N ASP A 122 -2.18 -17.50 -19.21
CA ASP A 122 -1.08 -16.93 -19.96
C ASP A 122 -1.25 -15.40 -20.15
N ALA A 123 -2.40 -14.85 -19.76
CA ALA A 123 -2.70 -13.42 -19.87
C ALA A 123 -2.15 -12.63 -18.67
N VAL A 124 -2.02 -11.31 -18.82
CA VAL A 124 -1.76 -10.43 -17.67
C VAL A 124 -2.98 -10.51 -16.74
N PRO A 125 -2.80 -10.71 -15.43
CA PRO A 125 -3.92 -10.64 -14.49
C PRO A 125 -4.70 -9.34 -14.71
N GLY A 126 -6.03 -9.40 -14.68
CA GLY A 126 -6.83 -8.18 -14.63
C GLY A 126 -6.41 -7.32 -13.42
N PRO A 127 -6.79 -6.03 -13.35
CA PRO A 127 -6.66 -5.32 -12.09
C PRO A 127 -7.38 -6.15 -11.03
N ALA A 128 -6.62 -6.72 -10.08
CA ALA A 128 -7.20 -7.44 -8.97
C ALA A 128 -8.16 -6.50 -8.27
N GLY A 129 -9.29 -7.03 -7.77
CA GLY A 129 -10.12 -6.28 -6.86
C GLY A 129 -9.25 -5.69 -5.74
N GLU A 130 -9.65 -4.55 -5.20
CA GLU A 130 -9.03 -4.04 -3.98
C GLU A 130 -9.12 -5.13 -2.91
N LEU A 131 -8.01 -5.41 -2.24
CA LEU A 131 -7.95 -6.35 -1.11
C LEU A 131 -8.91 -5.84 -0.02
N LYS A 132 -9.56 -6.76 0.68
CA LYS A 132 -10.45 -6.43 1.81
C LYS A 132 -10.13 -7.29 3.02
N VAL A 133 -10.34 -6.72 4.21
CA VAL A 133 -10.36 -7.51 5.44
C VAL A 133 -11.79 -8.01 5.66
N GLU A 134 -12.00 -9.31 5.46
CA GLU A 134 -13.28 -9.96 5.66
C GLU A 134 -13.59 -10.07 7.16
N ALA A 135 -12.66 -10.60 7.95
CA ALA A 135 -12.85 -10.85 9.38
C ALA A 135 -11.56 -10.69 10.18
N VAL A 136 -11.72 -10.41 11.48
CA VAL A 136 -10.65 -10.48 12.48
C VAL A 136 -11.22 -11.14 13.72
N ASP A 137 -10.65 -12.28 14.09
CA ASP A 137 -11.11 -13.09 15.21
C ASP A 137 -9.92 -13.57 16.05
N ALA A 138 -10.12 -13.77 17.35
CA ALA A 138 -9.13 -14.46 18.17
C ALA A 138 -9.28 -15.98 18.02
N LEU A 139 -8.16 -16.68 17.77
CA LEU A 139 -8.11 -18.13 17.86
C LEU A 139 -8.00 -18.59 19.32
N ASN A 140 -7.27 -17.84 20.14
CA ASN A 140 -7.06 -18.05 21.57
C ASN A 140 -6.43 -16.78 22.19
N ALA A 141 -6.04 -16.86 23.47
CA ALA A 141 -5.44 -15.74 24.22
C ALA A 141 -4.16 -15.15 23.61
N ASN A 142 -3.48 -15.88 22.73
CA ASN A 142 -2.17 -15.51 22.16
C ASN A 142 -2.20 -15.34 20.64
N GLU A 143 -3.31 -15.64 19.97
CA GLU A 143 -3.38 -15.63 18.52
C GLU A 143 -4.65 -14.98 18.01
N ILE A 144 -4.47 -14.10 17.02
CA ILE A 144 -5.54 -13.44 16.28
C ILE A 144 -5.39 -13.82 14.81
N VAL A 145 -6.47 -14.22 14.16
CA VAL A 145 -6.52 -14.47 12.72
C VAL A 145 -7.19 -13.30 12.01
N VAL A 146 -6.58 -12.87 10.92
CA VAL A 146 -7.11 -11.88 9.99
C VAL A 146 -7.42 -12.60 8.69
N ASP A 147 -8.69 -12.56 8.27
CA ASP A 147 -9.17 -13.17 7.04
C ASP A 147 -9.30 -12.11 5.95
N PHE A 148 -8.77 -12.41 4.76
CA PHE A 148 -8.82 -11.52 3.60
C PHE A 148 -9.58 -12.19 2.44
N ASP A 149 -10.05 -11.40 1.48
CA ASP A 149 -10.77 -11.90 0.30
C ASP A 149 -9.85 -12.46 -0.80
N ASP A 150 -8.53 -12.30 -0.65
CA ASP A 150 -7.51 -12.72 -1.61
C ASP A 150 -6.26 -13.25 -0.90
N GLU A 151 -5.49 -14.09 -1.62
CA GLU A 151 -4.19 -14.57 -1.13
C GLU A 151 -3.22 -13.42 -0.91
N LEU A 152 -2.50 -13.43 0.22
CA LEU A 152 -1.64 -12.36 0.66
C LEU A 152 -0.24 -12.40 0.04
N ASP A 153 0.34 -11.22 -0.18
CA ASP A 153 1.78 -11.09 -0.35
C ASP A 153 2.47 -11.24 1.01
N THR A 154 3.22 -12.32 1.18
CA THR A 154 3.86 -12.67 2.46
C THR A 154 4.80 -11.59 3.00
N VAL A 155 5.41 -10.77 2.14
CA VAL A 155 6.39 -9.78 2.61
C VAL A 155 5.69 -8.61 3.29
N THR A 156 4.62 -8.11 2.67
CA THR A 156 3.83 -7.03 3.26
C THR A 156 2.92 -7.52 4.39
N ALA A 157 2.34 -8.72 4.27
CA ALA A 157 1.46 -9.27 5.30
C ALA A 157 2.19 -9.76 6.56
N GLU A 158 3.46 -10.17 6.48
CA GLU A 158 4.24 -10.57 7.67
C GLU A 158 4.96 -9.41 8.36
N ASP A 159 4.95 -8.21 7.76
CA ASP A 159 5.50 -7.01 8.38
C ASP A 159 4.56 -6.49 9.47
N ALA A 160 4.92 -6.73 10.73
CA ALA A 160 4.15 -6.30 11.90
C ALA A 160 3.86 -4.78 11.92
N SER A 161 4.67 -3.96 11.26
CA SER A 161 4.42 -2.50 11.18
C SER A 161 3.20 -2.13 10.33
N ASN A 162 2.68 -3.07 9.54
CA ASN A 162 1.44 -2.93 8.78
C ASN A 162 0.17 -3.20 9.62
N TYR A 163 0.34 -3.48 10.91
CA TYR A 163 -0.74 -3.76 11.84
C TYR A 163 -0.61 -2.86 13.07
N GLU A 164 -1.74 -2.43 13.62
CA GLU A 164 -1.80 -1.75 14.91
C GLU A 164 -2.81 -2.46 15.81
N LEU A 165 -2.31 -3.07 16.88
CA LEU A 165 -3.12 -3.77 17.87
C LEU A 165 -3.37 -2.86 19.08
N LYS A 166 -4.64 -2.70 19.45
CA LYS A 166 -5.06 -2.06 20.69
C LYS A 166 -5.90 -3.01 21.53
N VAL A 167 -5.68 -2.99 22.84
CA VAL A 167 -6.46 -3.73 23.83
C VAL A 167 -7.00 -2.73 24.84
N ASN A 168 -8.32 -2.71 25.02
CA ASN A 168 -9.02 -1.74 25.86
C ASN A 168 -8.65 -0.28 25.54
N ASN A 169 -8.54 0.04 24.24
CA ASN A 169 -8.13 1.34 23.70
C ASN A 169 -6.71 1.81 24.08
N GLN A 170 -5.86 0.90 24.58
CA GLN A 170 -4.44 1.14 24.84
C GLN A 170 -3.59 0.34 23.84
N ALA A 171 -2.32 0.72 23.68
CA ALA A 171 -1.38 -0.05 22.87
C ALA A 171 -1.35 -1.51 23.35
N GLY A 172 -1.56 -2.45 22.42
CA GLY A 172 -1.61 -3.87 22.72
C GLY A 172 -0.23 -4.48 22.97
N PRO A 173 -0.18 -5.78 23.30
CA PRO A 173 1.07 -6.56 23.39
C PRO A 173 1.89 -6.51 22.11
N ALA A 174 3.19 -6.75 22.21
CA ALA A 174 4.05 -6.93 21.05
C ALA A 174 3.72 -8.24 20.35
N PHE A 175 3.77 -8.25 19.01
CA PHE A 175 3.34 -9.40 18.22
C PHE A 175 4.21 -9.62 16.98
N THR A 176 4.11 -10.82 16.41
CA THR A 176 4.62 -11.17 15.09
C THR A 176 3.45 -11.55 14.19
N VAL A 177 3.61 -11.45 12.87
CA VAL A 177 2.59 -11.84 11.90
C VAL A 177 3.15 -12.90 10.96
N LYS A 178 2.36 -13.94 10.68
CA LYS A 178 2.68 -14.99 9.72
C LYS A 178 1.49 -15.23 8.80
N VAL A 179 1.73 -15.31 7.50
CA VAL A 179 0.69 -15.80 6.58
C VAL A 179 0.52 -17.29 6.82
N ASP A 180 -0.73 -17.75 6.90
CA ASP A 180 -1.00 -19.17 7.14
C ASP A 180 -0.45 -20.01 5.99
N SER A 181 0.32 -21.04 6.34
CA SER A 181 1.02 -21.88 5.37
C SER A 181 0.09 -22.76 4.52
N VAL A 182 -1.13 -23.00 4.98
CA VAL A 182 -2.16 -23.80 4.32
C VAL A 182 -3.14 -22.90 3.57
N ASP A 183 -3.63 -21.86 4.25
CA ASP A 183 -4.60 -20.90 3.70
C ASP A 183 -4.01 -19.49 3.59
N LYS A 184 -3.45 -19.18 2.42
CA LYS A 184 -2.72 -17.92 2.21
C LYS A 184 -3.61 -16.67 2.19
N THR A 185 -4.93 -16.79 2.31
CA THR A 185 -5.81 -15.63 2.53
C THR A 185 -5.83 -15.21 4.00
N LYS A 186 -5.21 -15.96 4.91
CA LYS A 186 -5.20 -15.70 6.35
C LYS A 186 -3.83 -15.24 6.82
N ALA A 187 -3.82 -14.22 7.69
CA ALA A 187 -2.65 -13.84 8.47
C ALA A 187 -2.90 -14.13 9.95
N VAL A 188 -1.96 -14.79 10.61
CA VAL A 188 -1.99 -15.12 12.03
C VAL A 188 -1.03 -14.18 12.78
N ILE A 189 -1.59 -13.41 13.69
CA ILE A 189 -0.89 -12.53 14.61
C ILE A 189 -0.64 -13.31 15.91
N THR A 190 0.61 -13.48 16.31
CA THR A 190 1.01 -14.16 17.54
C THR A 190 1.58 -13.17 18.55
N LEU A 191 1.01 -13.12 19.75
CA LEU A 191 1.43 -12.22 20.82
C LEU A 191 2.66 -12.80 21.56
N THR A 192 3.66 -11.96 21.85
CA THR A 192 5.00 -12.40 22.28
C THR A 192 5.36 -12.09 23.73
N ASN A 193 4.73 -11.08 24.35
CA ASN A 193 5.10 -10.62 25.69
C ASN A 193 3.92 -10.53 26.68
N ALA A 194 2.68 -10.64 26.19
CA ALA A 194 1.47 -10.67 26.99
C ALA A 194 0.31 -11.24 26.17
N ASN A 195 -0.72 -11.70 26.86
CA ASN A 195 -1.87 -12.39 26.28
C ASN A 195 -3.13 -11.52 26.47
N ILE A 196 -4.10 -11.63 25.57
CA ILE A 196 -5.43 -11.04 25.78
C ILE A 196 -6.24 -11.92 26.75
N LYS A 197 -7.17 -11.31 27.48
CA LYS A 197 -7.94 -11.96 28.56
C LYS A 197 -9.42 -11.87 28.29
N THR A 198 -10.18 -12.86 28.75
CA THR A 198 -11.64 -12.82 28.69
C THR A 198 -12.18 -11.49 29.23
N GLY A 199 -12.94 -10.78 28.40
CA GLY A 199 -13.49 -9.45 28.66
C GLY A 199 -12.72 -8.30 28.01
N ASP A 200 -11.53 -8.53 27.47
CA ASP A 200 -10.78 -7.51 26.74
C ASP A 200 -11.50 -7.12 25.45
N TYR A 201 -11.53 -5.81 25.17
CA TYR A 201 -11.95 -5.26 23.89
C TYR A 201 -10.74 -5.06 22.99
N VAL A 202 -10.67 -5.80 21.89
CA VAL A 202 -9.54 -5.79 20.95
C VAL A 202 -9.92 -4.98 19.72
N SER A 203 -9.01 -4.13 19.28
CA SER A 203 -9.09 -3.38 18.02
C SER A 203 -7.82 -3.64 17.23
N LEU A 204 -7.97 -4.10 15.99
CA LEU A 204 -6.86 -4.34 15.08
C LEU A 204 -7.06 -3.49 13.83
N THR A 205 -6.11 -2.59 13.57
CA THR A 205 -6.02 -1.86 12.31
C THR A 205 -5.03 -2.55 11.39
N VAL A 206 -5.50 -2.91 10.19
CA VAL A 206 -4.70 -3.41 9.08
C VAL A 206 -4.46 -2.25 8.12
N LYS A 207 -3.21 -1.92 7.83
CA LYS A 207 -2.87 -0.80 6.96
C LYS A 207 -3.00 -1.18 5.49
N LYS A 208 -3.28 -0.20 4.64
CA LYS A 208 -3.37 -0.38 3.17
C LYS A 208 -2.08 -0.85 2.50
N THR A 209 -0.97 -0.84 3.25
CA THR A 209 0.33 -1.34 2.84
C THR A 209 0.40 -2.87 2.84
N VAL A 210 -0.57 -3.57 3.43
CA VAL A 210 -0.78 -5.01 3.22
C VAL A 210 -1.30 -5.22 1.81
N LEU A 211 -0.64 -6.09 1.04
CA LEU A 211 -0.97 -6.39 -0.34
C LEU A 211 -1.40 -7.84 -0.52
N ASN A 212 -2.19 -8.10 -1.55
CA ASN A 212 -2.43 -9.44 -2.06
C ASN A 212 -1.27 -9.93 -2.93
N LYS A 213 -1.29 -11.20 -3.35
CA LYS A 213 -0.28 -11.82 -4.23
C LYS A 213 -0.10 -11.10 -5.57
N ASN A 214 -1.11 -10.34 -5.99
CA ASN A 214 -1.13 -9.55 -7.21
C ASN A 214 -0.69 -8.09 -6.97
N LEU A 215 -0.24 -7.77 -5.75
CA LEU A 215 0.26 -6.47 -5.32
C LEU A 215 -0.80 -5.35 -5.27
N SER A 216 -2.07 -5.71 -5.17
CA SER A 216 -3.16 -4.78 -4.83
C SER A 216 -3.35 -4.73 -3.32
N GLY A 217 -3.48 -3.52 -2.76
CA GLY A 217 -3.73 -3.31 -1.32
C GLY A 217 -5.18 -3.00 -1.00
N LEU A 218 -5.42 -2.67 0.27
CA LEU A 218 -6.70 -2.12 0.73
C LEU A 218 -6.92 -0.71 0.14
N GLU A 219 -8.17 -0.29 -0.03
CA GLU A 219 -8.52 1.09 -0.42
C GLU A 219 -7.99 2.12 0.61
N LYS A 220 -8.06 1.74 1.89
CA LYS A 220 -7.67 2.51 3.07
C LYS A 220 -7.31 1.57 4.22
N ASP A 221 -6.68 2.10 5.26
CA ASP A 221 -6.48 1.35 6.50
C ASP A 221 -7.84 0.89 7.06
N GLU A 222 -7.95 -0.38 7.40
CA GLU A 222 -9.18 -1.01 7.85
C GLU A 222 -9.04 -1.43 9.32
N THR A 223 -10.02 -1.05 10.16
CA THR A 223 -10.03 -1.42 11.58
C THR A 223 -11.20 -2.33 11.87
N LYS A 224 -10.91 -3.49 12.47
CA LYS A 224 -11.92 -4.42 13.00
C LYS A 224 -11.78 -4.50 14.50
N THR A 225 -12.89 -4.74 15.19
CA THR A 225 -12.91 -4.82 16.64
C THR A 225 -13.76 -5.99 17.10
N PHE A 226 -13.36 -6.64 18.19
CA PHE A 226 -14.10 -7.72 18.81
C PHE A 226 -13.86 -7.73 20.32
N SER A 227 -14.79 -8.34 21.07
CA SER A 227 -14.56 -8.63 22.49
C SER A 227 -14.07 -10.05 22.62
N PHE A 228 -12.96 -10.25 23.32
CA PHE A 228 -12.37 -11.56 23.50
C PHE A 228 -13.06 -12.30 24.65
N VAL A 229 -13.47 -13.53 24.38
CA VAL A 229 -14.04 -14.45 25.36
C VAL A 229 -13.46 -15.82 25.12
N ASP A 230 -12.87 -16.37 26.16
CA ASP A 230 -12.30 -17.71 26.15
C ASP A 230 -12.92 -18.55 27.25
N THR A 231 -13.61 -19.61 26.84
CA THR A 231 -14.30 -20.55 27.73
C THR A 231 -13.91 -22.00 27.47
N ALA A 232 -13.04 -22.23 26.48
CA ALA A 232 -12.58 -23.57 26.12
C ALA A 232 -11.33 -23.89 26.93
N ALA A 233 -11.18 -25.16 27.32
CA ALA A 233 -9.93 -25.64 27.88
C ALA A 233 -9.11 -26.33 26.77
N PRO A 234 -7.77 -26.42 26.90
CA PRO A 234 -6.94 -26.96 25.83
C PRO A 234 -7.28 -28.41 25.47
N VAL A 235 -7.17 -28.76 24.19
CA VAL A 235 -7.43 -30.10 23.66
C VAL A 235 -6.21 -30.63 22.91
N ILE A 236 -5.99 -31.94 22.96
CA ILE A 236 -4.90 -32.58 22.21
C ILE A 236 -5.25 -32.66 20.72
N LYS A 237 -4.59 -31.84 19.91
CA LYS A 237 -4.72 -31.83 18.44
C LYS A 237 -4.07 -33.05 17.80
N SER A 238 -2.84 -33.41 18.19
CA SER A 238 -2.18 -34.62 17.69
C SER A 238 -1.15 -35.20 18.66
N VAL A 239 -0.83 -36.47 18.48
CA VAL A 239 0.26 -37.19 19.16
C VAL A 239 1.03 -37.95 18.09
N GLN A 240 2.34 -37.77 18.04
CA GLN A 240 3.23 -38.41 17.06
C GLN A 240 4.47 -38.95 17.75
N VAL A 241 4.95 -40.11 17.32
CA VAL A 241 6.25 -40.65 17.74
C VAL A 241 7.31 -40.18 16.76
N LYS A 242 8.35 -39.51 17.25
CA LYS A 242 9.53 -39.09 16.47
C LYS A 242 10.77 -39.69 17.10
N GLY A 243 11.34 -40.72 16.48
CA GLY A 243 12.40 -41.51 17.08
C GLY A 243 11.97 -42.15 18.40
N ASN A 244 12.63 -41.79 19.50
CA ASN A 244 12.29 -42.25 20.86
C ASN A 244 11.38 -41.26 21.62
N ASP A 245 10.99 -40.14 21.00
CA ASP A 245 10.22 -39.08 21.62
C ASP A 245 8.75 -39.17 21.25
N VAL A 246 7.89 -38.69 22.14
CA VAL A 246 6.46 -38.48 21.85
C VAL A 246 6.20 -36.98 21.79
N VAL A 247 5.78 -36.50 20.62
CA VAL A 247 5.44 -35.09 20.37
C VAL A 247 3.93 -34.93 20.43
N VAL A 248 3.47 -33.97 21.23
CA VAL A 248 2.05 -33.71 21.45
C VAL A 248 1.75 -32.26 21.12
N SER A 249 0.79 -32.05 20.23
CA SER A 249 0.30 -30.71 19.89
C SER A 249 -1.09 -30.46 20.45
N PHE A 250 -1.32 -29.23 20.90
CA PHE A 250 -2.58 -28.71 21.40
C PHE A 250 -3.19 -27.76 20.36
N ASP A 251 -4.49 -27.52 20.47
CA ASP A 251 -5.20 -26.53 19.64
C ASP A 251 -4.91 -25.08 20.05
N GLU A 252 -4.64 -24.85 21.33
CA GLU A 252 -4.24 -23.57 21.91
C GLU A 252 -2.96 -23.66 22.76
N TYR A 253 -2.48 -22.51 23.24
CA TYR A 253 -1.29 -22.46 24.09
C TYR A 253 -1.59 -22.95 25.51
N VAL A 254 -0.73 -23.83 26.00
CA VAL A 254 -0.80 -24.40 27.34
C VAL A 254 0.13 -23.64 28.29
N GLY A 255 -0.43 -23.14 29.39
CA GLY A 255 0.31 -22.45 30.45
C GLY A 255 0.86 -23.39 31.51
N SER A 256 0.17 -24.49 31.80
CA SER A 256 0.66 -25.52 32.73
C SER A 256 0.01 -26.89 32.51
N ILE A 257 0.74 -27.94 32.89
CA ILE A 257 0.29 -29.33 32.88
C ILE A 257 0.57 -29.91 34.27
N GLY A 258 -0.42 -30.58 34.87
CA GLY A 258 -0.28 -31.17 36.20
C GLY A 258 0.41 -32.54 36.19
N LEU A 259 -0.03 -33.44 35.31
CA LEU A 259 0.48 -34.81 35.19
C LEU A 259 0.43 -35.29 33.74
N ILE A 260 1.42 -36.08 33.34
CA ILE A 260 1.43 -36.82 32.08
C ILE A 260 1.65 -38.30 32.40
N THR A 261 0.86 -39.17 31.77
CA THR A 261 1.06 -40.62 31.83
C THR A 261 0.99 -41.25 30.44
N ILE A 262 1.79 -42.29 30.22
CA ILE A 262 1.65 -43.21 29.08
C ILE A 262 1.36 -44.60 29.64
N ASP A 263 0.25 -45.21 29.23
CA ASP A 263 -0.27 -46.48 29.76
C ASP A 263 -0.30 -46.51 31.30
N ASN A 264 -0.79 -45.42 31.90
CA ASN A 264 -0.87 -45.21 33.35
C ASN A 264 0.48 -45.14 34.09
N LYS A 265 1.60 -44.99 33.37
CA LYS A 265 2.92 -44.73 33.96
C LYS A 265 3.29 -43.26 33.82
N ASN A 266 3.76 -42.66 34.91
CA ASN A 266 4.15 -41.25 34.92
C ASN A 266 5.31 -40.98 33.95
N VAL A 267 5.20 -39.87 33.23
CA VAL A 267 6.25 -39.29 32.40
C VAL A 267 6.59 -37.90 32.93
N ASN A 268 7.84 -37.47 32.76
CA ASN A 268 8.24 -36.12 33.16
C ASN A 268 7.39 -35.07 32.45
N VAL A 269 6.90 -34.09 33.21
CA VAL A 269 6.19 -32.94 32.65
C VAL A 269 7.24 -31.92 32.17
N PRO A 270 7.29 -31.60 30.86
CA PRO A 270 8.21 -30.60 30.35
C PRO A 270 7.80 -29.19 30.80
N SER A 271 8.76 -28.25 30.77
CA SER A 271 8.47 -26.83 31.06
C SER A 271 7.51 -26.28 30.00
N THR A 272 6.48 -25.58 30.45
CA THR A 272 5.55 -24.79 29.62
C THR A 272 5.79 -23.29 29.80
N ASN A 273 7.01 -22.90 30.17
CA ASN A 273 7.43 -21.50 30.24
C ASN A 273 8.59 -21.24 29.27
N PRO A 274 8.40 -20.41 28.22
CA PRO A 274 7.15 -19.73 27.84
C PRO A 274 6.04 -20.72 27.44
N ALA A 275 4.79 -20.26 27.40
CA ALA A 275 3.64 -21.08 27.02
C ALA A 275 3.85 -21.75 25.65
N VAL A 276 3.31 -22.97 25.49
CA VAL A 276 3.58 -23.81 24.31
C VAL A 276 2.32 -24.40 23.71
N LYS A 277 2.28 -24.52 22.38
CA LYS A 277 1.29 -25.34 21.64
C LYS A 277 1.76 -26.76 21.36
N GLU A 278 3.05 -27.02 21.51
CA GLU A 278 3.64 -28.33 21.29
C GLU A 278 4.60 -28.65 22.44
N ILE A 279 4.55 -29.89 22.91
CA ILE A 279 5.53 -30.41 23.86
C ILE A 279 6.19 -31.66 23.27
N THR A 280 7.47 -31.83 23.59
CA THR A 280 8.23 -33.04 23.29
C THR A 280 8.51 -33.78 24.59
N LEU A 281 8.07 -35.03 24.67
CA LEU A 281 8.36 -35.94 25.77
C LEU A 281 9.58 -36.77 25.39
N THR A 282 10.76 -36.24 25.70
CA THR A 282 12.04 -36.86 25.31
C THR A 282 12.20 -38.25 25.90
N GLY A 283 12.46 -39.23 25.05
CA GLY A 283 12.63 -40.65 25.39
C GLY A 283 11.35 -41.37 25.80
N ALA A 284 10.17 -40.74 25.73
CA ALA A 284 8.94 -41.32 26.25
C ALA A 284 8.42 -42.54 25.46
N ALA A 285 8.89 -42.77 24.23
CA ALA A 285 8.61 -43.99 23.48
C ALA A 285 9.58 -45.14 23.82
N THR A 286 10.65 -44.88 24.58
CA THR A 286 11.68 -45.88 24.90
C THR A 286 11.09 -47.01 25.74
N GLY A 287 11.21 -48.24 25.24
CA GLY A 287 10.73 -49.43 25.93
C GLY A 287 9.21 -49.67 25.84
N LEU A 288 8.48 -48.84 25.08
CA LEU A 288 7.14 -49.18 24.62
C LEU A 288 7.23 -50.29 23.57
N THR A 289 6.26 -51.21 23.59
CA THR A 289 6.16 -52.29 22.59
C THR A 289 5.61 -51.75 21.28
N ALA A 290 5.75 -52.49 20.16
CA ALA A 290 4.94 -52.16 18.99
C ALA A 290 3.43 -52.30 19.31
N GLY A 291 2.64 -51.33 18.89
CA GLY A 291 1.19 -51.32 19.04
C GLY A 291 0.64 -49.95 19.42
N GLN A 292 -0.66 -49.93 19.72
CA GLN A 292 -1.34 -48.73 20.19
C GLN A 292 -1.09 -48.50 21.68
N HIS A 293 -0.72 -47.28 22.03
CA HIS A 293 -0.51 -46.80 23.39
C HIS A 293 -1.46 -45.64 23.70
N THR A 294 -1.73 -45.41 24.98
CA THR A 294 -2.57 -44.29 25.41
C THR A 294 -1.75 -43.29 26.20
N ILE A 295 -1.78 -42.03 25.77
CA ILE A 295 -1.26 -40.91 26.57
C ILE A 295 -2.42 -40.19 27.25
N ALA A 296 -2.24 -39.85 28.52
CA ALA A 296 -3.19 -39.06 29.28
C ALA A 296 -2.52 -37.90 30.01
N PHE A 297 -3.25 -36.79 30.07
CA PHE A 297 -2.85 -35.55 30.73
C PHE A 297 -3.88 -35.21 31.81
N ALA A 298 -3.42 -34.66 32.93
CA ALA A 298 -4.31 -34.12 33.96
C ALA A 298 -3.99 -32.65 34.26
N ASN A 299 -5.05 -31.87 34.50
CA ASN A 299 -5.01 -30.45 34.81
C ASN A 299 -4.21 -29.63 33.77
N VAL A 300 -4.56 -29.77 32.50
CA VAL A 300 -4.00 -28.94 31.43
C VAL A 300 -4.74 -27.61 31.44
N LYS A 301 -3.99 -26.52 31.57
CA LYS A 301 -4.54 -25.16 31.72
C LYS A 301 -4.07 -24.26 30.60
N ASP A 302 -4.98 -23.44 30.11
CA ASP A 302 -4.70 -22.36 29.17
C ASP A 302 -3.96 -21.18 29.83
N LEU A 303 -4.02 -20.02 29.17
CA LEU A 303 -3.35 -18.79 29.56
C LEU A 303 -4.27 -17.72 30.18
N GLN A 304 -5.53 -18.04 30.47
CA GLN A 304 -6.44 -17.08 31.09
C GLN A 304 -6.03 -16.77 32.53
N ALA A 305 -6.38 -15.57 33.02
CA ALA A 305 -6.13 -15.17 34.40
C ALA A 305 -6.83 -16.10 35.43
N THR A 306 -8.02 -16.59 35.05
CA THR A 306 -8.69 -17.73 35.66
C THR A 306 -8.63 -18.86 34.64
N PRO A 307 -7.63 -19.76 34.69
CA PRO A 307 -7.38 -20.67 33.59
C PRO A 307 -8.54 -21.63 33.34
N ASN A 308 -8.93 -21.82 32.08
CA ASN A 308 -9.78 -22.95 31.73
C ASN A 308 -8.96 -24.23 31.91
N ASN A 309 -9.50 -25.18 32.67
CA ASN A 309 -8.79 -26.37 33.09
C ASN A 309 -9.43 -27.60 32.45
N ALA A 310 -8.68 -28.30 31.61
CA ALA A 310 -9.02 -29.64 31.17
C ALA A 310 -8.57 -30.62 32.26
N PRO A 311 -9.50 -31.17 33.07
CA PRO A 311 -9.13 -32.00 34.21
C PRO A 311 -8.46 -33.30 33.76
N TYR A 312 -8.84 -33.81 32.58
CA TYR A 312 -8.32 -35.04 32.01
C TYR A 312 -8.44 -35.01 30.48
N LEU A 313 -7.33 -35.21 29.77
CA LEU A 313 -7.28 -35.40 28.32
C LEU A 313 -6.64 -36.75 28.02
N THR A 314 -7.11 -37.45 27.00
CA THR A 314 -6.52 -38.71 26.55
C THR A 314 -6.50 -38.79 25.03
N LYS A 315 -5.47 -39.42 24.48
CA LYS A 315 -5.37 -39.72 23.05
C LYS A 315 -4.56 -40.99 22.85
N THR A 316 -4.90 -41.75 21.82
CA THR A 316 -4.12 -42.93 21.42
C THR A 316 -3.06 -42.53 20.39
N PHE A 317 -1.95 -43.25 20.39
CA PHE A 317 -0.90 -43.15 19.40
C PHE A 317 -0.27 -44.52 19.17
N ASP A 318 0.24 -44.77 17.97
CA ASP A 318 0.88 -46.05 17.65
C ASP A 318 2.40 -45.93 17.77
N VAL A 319 3.00 -46.87 18.46
CA VAL A 319 4.44 -47.14 18.40
C VAL A 319 4.63 -48.27 17.41
N THR A 320 5.37 -48.04 16.34
CA THR A 320 5.74 -49.10 15.41
C THR A 320 7.15 -49.57 15.72
N VAL A 321 7.40 -50.88 15.60
CA VAL A 321 8.78 -51.37 15.54
C VAL A 321 9.27 -51.02 14.14
N ASP A 322 10.11 -50.00 14.06
CA ASP A 322 10.82 -49.70 12.83
C ASP A 322 11.85 -50.82 12.59
N ALA A 323 11.48 -51.79 11.76
CA ALA A 323 12.35 -52.88 11.32
C ALA A 323 12.98 -52.62 9.93
N ALA A 324 12.72 -51.45 9.34
CA ALA A 324 13.27 -51.11 8.04
C ALA A 324 14.64 -50.44 8.23
N ALA A 325 15.66 -50.95 7.54
CA ALA A 325 16.92 -50.23 7.39
C ALA A 325 16.68 -48.87 6.72
N PRO A 326 17.42 -47.81 7.08
CA PRO A 326 17.32 -46.54 6.38
C PRO A 326 17.78 -46.67 4.93
N SER A 327 17.16 -45.91 4.04
CA SER A 327 17.50 -45.86 2.61
C SER A 327 17.64 -44.42 2.11
N VAL A 328 18.46 -44.22 1.07
CA VAL A 328 18.50 -42.93 0.36
C VAL A 328 17.24 -42.84 -0.49
N SER A 329 16.36 -41.90 -0.18
CA SER A 329 15.11 -41.67 -0.90
C SER A 329 15.34 -40.85 -2.17
N LYS A 330 16.27 -39.89 -2.14
CA LYS A 330 16.56 -39.01 -3.28
C LYS A 330 17.99 -38.48 -3.26
N VAL A 331 18.57 -38.30 -4.44
CA VAL A 331 19.74 -37.46 -4.66
C VAL A 331 19.38 -36.44 -5.73
N GLU A 332 19.51 -35.16 -5.43
CA GLU A 332 19.10 -34.07 -6.32
C GLU A 332 20.09 -32.91 -6.32
N ALA A 333 20.27 -32.26 -7.48
CA ALA A 333 21.10 -31.06 -7.56
C ALA A 333 20.55 -29.96 -6.64
N ALA A 334 21.45 -29.25 -5.95
CA ALA A 334 21.13 -28.19 -5.00
C ALA A 334 21.96 -26.91 -5.23
N GLY A 335 22.72 -26.88 -6.34
CA GLY A 335 23.59 -25.79 -6.76
C GLY A 335 24.62 -26.29 -7.78
N GLU A 336 25.43 -25.39 -8.32
CA GLU A 336 26.47 -25.73 -9.31
C GLU A 336 27.50 -26.74 -8.74
N TYR A 337 27.96 -26.54 -7.50
CA TYR A 337 28.92 -27.42 -6.84
C TYR A 337 28.30 -28.21 -5.69
N LYS A 338 26.98 -28.38 -5.68
CA LYS A 338 26.28 -28.96 -4.52
C LYS A 338 25.09 -29.81 -4.93
N PHE A 339 24.91 -30.94 -4.27
CA PHE A 339 23.68 -31.72 -4.34
C PHE A 339 23.21 -32.11 -2.93
N LYS A 340 21.94 -32.46 -2.83
CA LYS A 340 21.30 -32.92 -1.61
C LYS A 340 21.08 -34.43 -1.67
N VAL A 341 21.40 -35.11 -0.58
CA VAL A 341 21.04 -36.51 -0.32
C VAL A 341 19.96 -36.51 0.76
N VAL A 342 18.82 -37.12 0.44
CA VAL A 342 17.67 -37.23 1.34
C VAL A 342 17.49 -38.69 1.71
N PHE A 343 17.31 -38.96 3.00
CA PHE A 343 17.03 -40.27 3.54
C PHE A 343 15.53 -40.44 3.78
N ASP A 344 15.05 -41.68 3.91
CA ASP A 344 13.65 -41.97 4.28
C ASP A 344 13.37 -41.83 5.78
N LYS A 345 14.42 -41.64 6.58
CA LYS A 345 14.40 -41.42 8.03
C LYS A 345 15.70 -40.74 8.49
N GLU A 346 15.70 -40.24 9.72
CA GLU A 346 16.88 -39.64 10.35
C GLU A 346 18.05 -40.64 10.44
N VAL A 347 19.26 -40.22 10.06
CA VAL A 347 20.44 -41.07 10.07
C VAL A 347 21.65 -40.40 10.71
N THR A 348 22.58 -41.21 11.23
CA THR A 348 23.93 -40.75 11.53
C THR A 348 24.62 -40.24 10.27
N LYS A 349 25.42 -39.17 10.40
CA LYS A 349 26.24 -38.64 9.29
C LYS A 349 26.92 -39.77 8.50
N PRO A 350 26.67 -39.89 7.17
CA PRO A 350 27.30 -40.93 6.37
C PRO A 350 28.83 -40.87 6.49
N THR A 351 29.44 -42.02 6.76
CA THR A 351 30.91 -42.13 6.89
C THR A 351 31.60 -42.42 5.57
N THR A 352 30.85 -42.82 4.54
CA THR A 352 31.35 -43.05 3.19
C THR A 352 30.60 -42.17 2.20
N ILE A 353 31.32 -41.27 1.54
CA ILE A 353 30.86 -40.52 0.37
C ILE A 353 31.93 -40.60 -0.72
N SER A 354 31.56 -41.08 -1.90
CA SER A 354 32.43 -41.13 -3.07
C SER A 354 31.70 -40.51 -4.24
N VAL A 355 32.28 -39.44 -4.79
CA VAL A 355 31.76 -38.78 -5.98
C VAL A 355 32.78 -38.89 -7.10
N LYS A 356 32.34 -39.33 -8.28
CA LYS A 356 33.20 -39.56 -9.44
C LYS A 356 32.64 -38.91 -10.69
N LYS A 357 33.54 -38.37 -11.52
CA LYS A 357 33.25 -37.92 -12.88
C LYS A 357 34.10 -38.74 -13.86
N ASN A 358 33.46 -39.37 -14.84
CA ASN A 358 34.14 -40.23 -15.82
C ASN A 358 35.07 -41.28 -15.19
N GLY A 359 34.70 -41.81 -14.02
CA GLY A 359 35.46 -42.80 -13.26
C GLY A 359 36.56 -42.24 -12.34
N TYR A 360 36.90 -40.95 -12.44
CA TYR A 360 37.87 -40.28 -11.57
C TYR A 360 37.16 -39.66 -10.37
N ALA A 361 37.74 -39.76 -9.17
CA ALA A 361 37.21 -39.09 -7.99
C ALA A 361 37.19 -37.56 -8.18
N VAL A 362 36.23 -36.87 -7.56
CA VAL A 362 36.29 -35.43 -7.29
C VAL A 362 36.39 -35.24 -5.77
N ASN A 363 36.81 -34.06 -5.32
CA ASN A 363 36.71 -33.75 -3.89
C ASN A 363 35.24 -33.64 -3.51
N ALA A 364 34.83 -34.26 -2.41
CA ALA A 364 33.47 -34.23 -1.91
C ALA A 364 33.49 -34.08 -0.38
N ASP A 365 32.72 -33.14 0.13
CA ASP A 365 32.47 -32.96 1.57
C ASP A 365 30.97 -33.06 1.84
N ILE A 366 30.60 -33.82 2.86
CA ILE A 366 29.21 -34.04 3.25
C ILE A 366 28.92 -33.39 4.59
N GLN A 367 27.87 -32.57 4.66
CA GLN A 367 27.44 -31.89 5.87
C GLN A 367 25.92 -32.00 6.04
N PRO A 368 25.40 -32.09 7.27
CA PRO A 368 23.96 -32.06 7.50
C PRO A 368 23.38 -30.73 7.02
N VAL A 369 22.14 -30.76 6.51
CA VAL A 369 21.39 -29.54 6.21
C VAL A 369 20.98 -28.89 7.53
N ALA A 370 21.26 -27.60 7.70
CA ALA A 370 20.91 -26.90 8.93
C ALA A 370 19.39 -26.80 9.10
N GLY A 371 18.88 -27.11 10.29
CA GLY A 371 17.46 -26.99 10.63
C GLY A 371 16.58 -28.15 10.14
N THR A 372 17.17 -29.23 9.63
CA THR A 372 16.45 -30.48 9.30
C THR A 372 16.68 -31.53 10.38
N ASN A 373 15.91 -32.62 10.34
CA ASN A 373 15.93 -33.68 11.35
C ASN A 373 17.04 -34.71 11.09
N ASP A 374 18.24 -34.29 10.69
CA ASP A 374 19.36 -35.21 10.33
C ASP A 374 19.02 -36.27 9.25
N ASP A 375 18.01 -36.00 8.41
CA ASP A 375 17.56 -36.80 7.26
C ASP A 375 17.98 -36.21 5.90
N GLU A 376 18.53 -35.00 5.89
CA GLU A 376 19.03 -34.32 4.71
C GLU A 376 20.50 -33.90 4.86
N TYR A 377 21.30 -34.15 3.83
CA TYR A 377 22.72 -33.80 3.79
C TYR A 377 23.08 -33.09 2.48
N TYR A 378 23.81 -31.99 2.57
CA TYR A 378 24.46 -31.40 1.41
C TYR A 378 25.81 -32.04 1.17
N VAL A 379 26.06 -32.40 -0.09
CA VAL A 379 27.38 -32.78 -0.58
C VAL A 379 27.90 -31.66 -1.46
N THR A 380 29.01 -31.04 -1.04
CA THR A 380 29.73 -30.03 -1.83
C THR A 380 30.86 -30.70 -2.58
N VAL A 381 30.95 -30.46 -3.88
CA VAL A 381 31.98 -31.05 -4.76
C VAL A 381 32.98 -29.99 -5.22
N ALA A 382 34.23 -30.38 -5.40
CA ALA A 382 35.27 -29.51 -5.92
C ALA A 382 36.27 -30.28 -6.79
N ASP A 383 37.00 -29.54 -7.63
CA ASP A 383 38.10 -30.08 -8.43
C ASP A 383 39.16 -30.73 -7.53
N ASN A 384 39.76 -31.83 -7.99
CA ASN A 384 40.84 -32.52 -7.26
C ASN A 384 42.20 -32.48 -7.96
N GLY A 385 42.35 -31.57 -8.94
CA GLY A 385 43.57 -31.43 -9.76
C GLY A 385 43.70 -32.44 -10.90
N GLN A 386 43.10 -33.64 -10.80
CA GLN A 386 43.08 -34.63 -11.88
C GLN A 386 41.86 -34.48 -12.80
N VAL A 387 40.70 -34.14 -12.24
CA VAL A 387 39.46 -33.89 -12.97
C VAL A 387 38.78 -32.64 -12.42
N LYS A 388 38.20 -31.84 -13.32
CA LYS A 388 37.35 -30.72 -12.95
C LYS A 388 35.89 -31.16 -12.87
N VAL A 389 35.15 -30.65 -11.88
CA VAL A 389 33.71 -30.87 -11.75
C VAL A 389 33.01 -30.40 -13.03
N TYR A 390 33.42 -29.25 -13.57
CA TYR A 390 33.05 -28.77 -14.91
C TYR A 390 34.29 -28.63 -15.79
N GLY A 391 34.29 -29.23 -16.97
CA GLY A 391 35.26 -28.92 -18.01
C GLY A 391 35.16 -27.45 -18.45
N ASP A 392 36.18 -26.96 -19.15
CA ASP A 392 36.32 -25.53 -19.50
C ASP A 392 35.10 -24.96 -20.24
N ASN A 393 34.40 -25.79 -21.02
CA ASN A 393 33.20 -25.40 -21.78
C ASN A 393 31.93 -26.15 -21.34
N GLU A 394 31.98 -26.90 -20.23
CA GLU A 394 30.81 -27.61 -19.74
C GLU A 394 29.94 -26.69 -18.88
N THR A 395 28.65 -26.64 -19.21
CA THR A 395 27.61 -25.99 -18.41
C THR A 395 26.80 -27.00 -17.59
N THR A 396 26.98 -28.29 -17.84
CA THR A 396 26.40 -29.39 -17.05
C THR A 396 27.44 -30.48 -16.84
N THR A 397 27.31 -31.23 -15.74
CA THR A 397 28.19 -32.35 -15.43
C THR A 397 27.39 -33.46 -14.77
N ASN A 398 27.68 -34.71 -15.14
CA ASN A 398 27.05 -35.88 -14.53
C ASN A 398 28.07 -36.56 -13.61
N LEU A 399 27.69 -36.71 -12.33
CA LEU A 399 28.52 -37.28 -11.29
C LEU A 399 27.91 -38.59 -10.82
N SER A 400 28.72 -39.65 -10.76
CA SER A 400 28.36 -40.88 -10.05
C SER A 400 28.60 -40.68 -8.55
N VAL A 401 27.59 -40.97 -7.74
CA VAL A 401 27.58 -40.76 -6.29
C VAL A 401 27.36 -42.10 -5.60
N THR A 402 28.21 -42.42 -4.64
CA THR A 402 28.07 -43.55 -3.72
C THR A 402 28.01 -43.02 -2.30
N VAL A 403 26.95 -43.36 -1.58
CA VAL A 403 26.70 -43.00 -0.18
C VAL A 403 26.62 -44.26 0.66
N GLY A 404 27.30 -44.30 1.80
CA GLY A 404 27.29 -45.47 2.69
C GLY A 404 27.71 -45.15 4.12
N GLY A 405 27.68 -46.19 4.97
CA GLY A 405 28.14 -46.09 6.35
C GLY A 405 27.27 -45.19 7.24
N TYR A 406 25.96 -45.16 6.98
CA TYR A 406 24.96 -44.45 7.77
C TYR A 406 24.04 -45.46 8.50
N LYS A 407 23.49 -45.04 9.64
CA LYS A 407 22.57 -45.83 10.47
C LYS A 407 21.38 -45.00 10.86
N ALA A 408 20.22 -45.60 11.01
CA ALA A 408 19.06 -44.90 11.54
C ALA A 408 19.30 -44.57 13.03
N THR A 409 18.99 -43.33 13.42
CA THR A 409 19.23 -42.83 14.79
C THR A 409 18.32 -43.51 15.82
N ASN A 410 17.10 -43.88 15.41
CA ASN A 410 16.08 -44.47 16.27
C ASN A 410 16.33 -45.93 16.67
N ASN A 411 16.92 -46.75 15.78
CA ASN A 411 17.06 -48.20 15.98
C ASN A 411 18.48 -48.75 15.70
N ASN A 412 19.44 -47.89 15.32
CA ASN A 412 20.82 -48.26 14.97
C ASN A 412 20.97 -49.25 13.79
N MET A 413 19.93 -49.46 12.97
CA MET A 413 20.03 -50.31 11.78
C MET A 413 20.88 -49.62 10.71
N PHE A 414 21.83 -50.37 10.14
CA PHE A 414 22.66 -49.89 9.04
C PHE A 414 21.85 -49.82 7.75
N GLY A 415 22.01 -48.72 7.01
CA GLY A 415 21.56 -48.63 5.63
C GLY A 415 22.52 -49.35 4.68
N ASN A 416 21.97 -49.82 3.55
CA ASN A 416 22.78 -50.36 2.47
C ASN A 416 23.55 -49.25 1.74
N GLU A 417 24.69 -49.58 1.16
CA GLU A 417 25.35 -48.66 0.24
C GLU A 417 24.43 -48.33 -0.95
N PHE A 418 24.33 -47.06 -1.28
CA PHE A 418 23.50 -46.56 -2.36
C PHE A 418 24.36 -45.89 -3.43
N THR A 419 24.22 -46.32 -4.67
CA THR A 419 24.92 -45.71 -5.82
C THR A 419 23.92 -45.18 -6.82
N THR A 420 24.11 -43.94 -7.25
CA THR A 420 23.29 -43.27 -8.26
C THR A 420 24.14 -42.28 -9.07
N SER A 421 23.48 -41.49 -9.91
CA SER A 421 24.08 -40.33 -10.56
C SER A 421 23.30 -39.05 -10.26
N VAL A 422 23.98 -37.92 -10.24
CA VAL A 422 23.37 -36.59 -10.17
C VAL A 422 23.94 -35.71 -11.27
N THR A 423 23.08 -34.96 -11.94
CA THR A 423 23.50 -33.96 -12.93
C THR A 423 23.47 -32.59 -12.28
N LEU A 424 24.62 -31.91 -12.25
CA LEU A 424 24.72 -30.53 -11.81
C LEU A 424 24.81 -29.61 -13.02
N SER A 425 24.24 -28.42 -12.91
CA SER A 425 24.28 -27.38 -13.96
C SER A 425 24.95 -26.14 -13.41
N LYS A 426 25.80 -25.50 -14.21
CA LYS A 426 26.31 -24.17 -13.91
C LYS A 426 25.17 -23.20 -13.80
N ASP A 427 25.32 -22.26 -12.89
CA ASP A 427 24.42 -21.14 -12.86
C ASP A 427 24.78 -20.19 -14.00
N GLY A 428 23.86 -20.02 -14.94
CA GLY A 428 23.99 -19.06 -16.04
C GLY A 428 22.97 -17.93 -15.97
N ALA A 429 22.14 -17.90 -14.92
CA ALA A 429 21.27 -16.77 -14.68
C ALA A 429 22.13 -15.60 -14.19
N ALA A 430 21.78 -14.38 -14.61
CA ALA A 430 22.40 -13.19 -14.07
C ALA A 430 21.50 -12.61 -12.99
N PRO A 431 22.08 -11.98 -11.94
CA PRO A 431 21.28 -11.35 -10.90
C PRO A 431 20.45 -10.22 -11.49
N THR A 432 19.14 -10.25 -11.23
CA THR A 432 18.16 -9.27 -11.68
C THR A 432 17.61 -8.47 -10.50
N ILE A 433 17.26 -7.20 -10.72
CA ILE A 433 16.70 -6.38 -9.65
C ILE A 433 15.27 -6.82 -9.34
N VAL A 434 14.99 -7.02 -8.06
CA VAL A 434 13.65 -7.29 -7.54
C VAL A 434 13.07 -5.99 -7.00
N ASN A 435 12.54 -5.17 -7.92
CA ASN A 435 12.08 -3.81 -7.63
C ASN A 435 11.16 -3.72 -6.41
N ARG A 436 10.26 -4.69 -6.23
CA ARG A 436 9.28 -4.70 -5.12
C ARG A 436 9.89 -4.69 -3.72
N PHE A 437 11.11 -5.20 -3.56
CA PHE A 437 11.81 -5.27 -2.27
C PHE A 437 12.86 -4.17 -2.12
N SER A 438 13.02 -3.34 -3.14
CA SER A 438 13.94 -2.22 -3.09
C SER A 438 13.28 -1.04 -2.39
N LYS A 439 13.92 -0.52 -1.34
CA LYS A 439 13.32 0.44 -0.42
C LYS A 439 14.35 1.36 0.21
N VAL A 440 13.88 2.41 0.88
CA VAL A 440 14.71 3.16 1.82
C VAL A 440 14.65 2.46 3.18
N VAL A 441 15.81 2.29 3.83
CA VAL A 441 15.93 1.70 5.17
C VAL A 441 16.65 2.66 6.09
N ASN A 442 16.10 2.91 7.28
CA ASN A 442 16.79 3.64 8.34
C ASN A 442 17.69 2.69 9.14
N LYS A 443 19.00 2.93 9.12
CA LYS A 443 20.00 2.19 9.92
C LYS A 443 20.37 2.89 11.23
N GLY A 444 19.88 4.11 11.42
CA GLY A 444 20.05 4.89 12.65
C GLY A 444 18.88 4.69 13.61
N THR A 445 18.86 5.48 14.68
CA THR A 445 17.69 5.58 15.54
C THR A 445 16.67 6.54 14.92
N THR A 446 15.46 6.60 15.48
CA THR A 446 14.46 7.60 15.06
C THR A 446 14.94 9.03 15.30
N GLU A 447 15.78 9.25 16.32
CA GLU A 447 16.33 10.57 16.68
C GLU A 447 17.55 10.97 15.84
N LEU A 448 18.30 9.98 15.34
CA LEU A 448 19.47 10.17 14.48
C LEU A 448 19.35 9.22 13.27
N PRO A 449 18.44 9.52 12.32
CA PRO A 449 18.23 8.65 11.19
C PRO A 449 19.50 8.56 10.35
N ASN A 450 19.77 7.37 9.82
CA ASN A 450 20.80 7.15 8.83
C ASN A 450 20.23 6.26 7.72
N GLU A 451 19.50 6.91 6.82
CA GLU A 451 18.78 6.21 5.78
C GLU A 451 19.67 5.87 4.58
N VAL A 452 19.41 4.72 3.96
CA VAL A 452 20.11 4.22 2.77
C VAL A 452 19.12 3.58 1.82
N PHE A 453 19.49 3.41 0.55
CA PHE A 453 18.71 2.63 -0.39
C PHE A 453 19.14 1.17 -0.31
N HIS A 454 18.20 0.26 -0.10
CA HIS A 454 18.40 -1.18 -0.28
C HIS A 454 17.81 -1.56 -1.63
N VAL A 455 18.64 -2.09 -2.53
CA VAL A 455 18.22 -2.64 -3.82
C VAL A 455 18.36 -4.15 -3.76
N GLN A 456 17.25 -4.86 -3.87
CA GLN A 456 17.21 -6.30 -3.78
C GLN A 456 17.49 -6.94 -5.14
N PHE A 457 18.28 -8.02 -5.16
CA PHE A 457 18.52 -8.85 -6.34
C PHE A 457 17.87 -10.24 -6.18
N SER A 458 17.69 -10.93 -7.31
CA SER A 458 17.03 -12.24 -7.42
C SER A 458 17.81 -13.39 -6.79
N GLU A 459 19.09 -13.16 -6.48
CA GLU A 459 20.04 -14.16 -6.01
C GLU A 459 21.16 -13.52 -5.18
N GLU A 460 21.97 -14.36 -4.52
CA GLU A 460 23.06 -13.89 -3.67
C GLU A 460 24.20 -13.30 -4.49
N LEU A 461 24.66 -12.13 -4.05
CA LEU A 461 25.74 -11.36 -4.67
C LEU A 461 27.09 -11.71 -4.04
N ILE A 462 28.16 -11.58 -4.82
CA ILE A 462 29.52 -11.67 -4.28
C ILE A 462 29.79 -10.47 -3.39
N ASP A 463 30.09 -10.76 -2.14
CA ASP A 463 30.55 -9.79 -1.14
C ASP A 463 32.06 -9.95 -0.92
N ALA A 464 32.82 -9.55 -1.92
CA ALA A 464 34.27 -9.50 -1.90
C ALA A 464 34.75 -8.13 -2.36
N VAL A 465 35.93 -7.70 -1.91
CA VAL A 465 36.52 -6.43 -2.31
C VAL A 465 36.63 -6.35 -3.84
N GLY A 466 36.02 -5.32 -4.44
CA GLY A 466 36.00 -5.11 -5.89
C GLY A 466 34.93 -5.87 -6.65
N ALA A 467 34.03 -6.60 -5.98
CA ALA A 467 32.91 -7.29 -6.62
C ALA A 467 31.79 -6.33 -7.09
N VAL A 468 31.62 -5.19 -6.40
CA VAL A 468 30.70 -4.11 -6.78
C VAL A 468 31.49 -3.03 -7.53
N ASP A 469 31.04 -2.70 -8.74
CA ASP A 469 31.60 -1.61 -9.54
C ASP A 469 30.73 -0.36 -9.40
N THR A 470 31.08 0.48 -8.42
CA THR A 470 30.34 1.72 -8.11
C THR A 470 30.33 2.72 -9.26
N THR A 471 31.27 2.64 -10.20
CA THR A 471 31.31 3.54 -11.37
C THR A 471 30.16 3.30 -12.34
N LYS A 472 29.52 2.13 -12.24
CA LYS A 472 28.35 1.71 -13.03
C LYS A 472 27.03 1.93 -12.30
N ILE A 473 27.03 2.57 -11.14
CA ILE A 473 25.82 2.87 -10.38
C ILE A 473 25.54 4.37 -10.47
N VAL A 474 24.34 4.74 -10.92
CA VAL A 474 23.91 6.13 -11.05
C VAL A 474 22.64 6.35 -10.25
N LEU A 475 22.73 7.13 -9.18
CA LEU A 475 21.57 7.61 -8.42
C LEU A 475 21.05 8.92 -9.03
N LYS A 476 19.73 9.02 -9.23
CA LYS A 476 19.01 10.22 -9.63
C LYS A 476 17.95 10.56 -8.59
N ASP A 477 17.80 11.84 -8.27
CA ASP A 477 16.76 12.33 -7.36
C ASP A 477 15.38 12.46 -8.03
N LYS A 478 14.42 12.99 -7.27
CA LYS A 478 13.03 13.26 -7.71
C LYS A 478 12.91 14.17 -8.92
N ASP A 479 13.93 14.97 -9.21
CA ASP A 479 13.96 15.90 -10.34
C ASP A 479 14.76 15.31 -11.52
N GLY A 480 15.18 14.04 -11.41
CA GLY A 480 16.00 13.34 -12.40
C GLY A 480 17.47 13.76 -12.39
N VAL A 481 17.92 14.50 -11.38
CA VAL A 481 19.29 15.03 -11.29
C VAL A 481 20.21 13.97 -10.70
N ARG A 482 21.34 13.73 -11.37
CA ARG A 482 22.37 12.79 -10.90
C ARG A 482 22.94 13.24 -9.54
N LYS A 483 23.07 12.29 -8.62
CA LYS A 483 23.64 12.46 -7.28
C LYS A 483 24.87 11.59 -7.09
N THR A 484 25.71 11.97 -6.14
CA THR A 484 26.93 11.22 -5.80
C THR A 484 26.54 9.95 -5.06
N VAL A 485 27.02 8.80 -5.53
CA VAL A 485 26.98 7.54 -4.78
C VAL A 485 28.26 7.47 -3.95
N GLU A 486 28.12 7.53 -2.62
CA GLU A 486 29.26 7.54 -1.71
C GLU A 486 29.78 6.13 -1.42
N SER A 487 28.85 5.18 -1.28
CA SER A 487 29.17 3.77 -1.11
C SER A 487 28.09 2.90 -1.72
N ALA A 488 28.51 1.75 -2.24
CA ALA A 488 27.62 0.62 -2.50
C ALA A 488 28.25 -0.66 -1.95
N GLN A 489 27.51 -1.41 -1.14
CA GLN A 489 28.01 -2.61 -0.47
C GLN A 489 26.93 -3.69 -0.43
N VAL A 490 27.33 -4.95 -0.49
CA VAL A 490 26.42 -6.08 -0.36
C VAL A 490 26.08 -6.29 1.11
N VAL A 491 24.81 -6.45 1.44
CA VAL A 491 24.32 -6.71 2.79
C VAL A 491 23.34 -7.89 2.80
N THR A 492 23.09 -8.45 3.98
CA THR A 492 22.14 -9.55 4.15
C THR A 492 20.70 -9.08 4.17
N ASP A 493 19.81 -9.84 3.55
CA ASP A 493 18.36 -9.72 3.72
C ASP A 493 17.89 -10.24 5.10
N ALA A 494 16.58 -10.15 5.34
CA ALA A 494 15.96 -10.62 6.59
C ALA A 494 16.12 -12.14 6.82
N SER A 495 16.43 -12.92 5.77
CA SER A 495 16.70 -14.35 5.85
C SER A 495 18.19 -14.66 6.04
N GLY A 496 19.05 -13.63 6.15
CA GLY A 496 20.49 -13.77 6.30
C GLY A 496 21.25 -14.01 4.99
N LYS A 497 20.60 -13.91 3.82
CA LYS A 497 21.25 -14.14 2.51
C LYS A 497 21.76 -12.83 1.90
N LYS A 498 22.87 -12.86 1.17
CA LYS A 498 23.53 -11.66 0.63
C LYS A 498 22.92 -11.14 -0.67
N THR A 499 21.64 -10.78 -0.63
CA THR A 499 20.85 -10.47 -1.82
C THR A 499 20.54 -8.98 -1.99
N ILE A 500 20.99 -8.13 -1.05
CA ILE A 500 20.75 -6.69 -1.07
C ILE A 500 22.04 -5.95 -1.43
N LEU A 501 21.94 -5.00 -2.35
CA LEU A 501 22.93 -3.94 -2.50
C LEU A 501 22.46 -2.68 -1.77
N GLU A 502 23.20 -2.28 -0.74
CA GLU A 502 22.99 -1.04 -0.02
C GLU A 502 23.74 0.10 -0.71
N VAL A 503 23.01 1.13 -1.16
CA VAL A 503 23.55 2.33 -1.82
C VAL A 503 23.33 3.54 -0.91
N ALA A 504 24.40 4.29 -0.62
CA ALA A 504 24.36 5.48 0.21
C ALA A 504 24.75 6.75 -0.56
N SER A 505 24.12 7.86 -0.22
CA SER A 505 24.39 9.19 -0.77
C SER A 505 24.00 10.26 0.24
N ASN A 506 24.90 11.18 0.59
CA ASN A 506 24.55 12.33 1.44
C ASN A 506 23.87 13.45 0.64
N ASP A 507 24.02 13.50 -0.68
CA ASP A 507 23.43 14.56 -1.54
C ASP A 507 21.89 14.56 -1.55
N VAL A 508 21.28 13.46 -1.11
CA VAL A 508 19.81 13.30 -1.03
C VAL A 508 19.28 13.32 0.40
N LYS A 509 20.17 13.54 1.38
CA LYS A 509 19.82 13.53 2.81
C LYS A 509 19.71 14.93 3.39
N ALA A 510 18.82 15.07 4.35
CA ALA A 510 18.80 16.16 5.33
C ALA A 510 18.82 15.54 6.73
N ASN A 511 19.80 15.91 7.56
CA ASN A 511 19.97 15.36 8.92
C ASN A 511 19.97 13.82 8.98
N GLY A 512 20.57 13.17 7.96
CA GLY A 512 20.67 11.71 7.88
C GLY A 512 19.43 10.97 7.34
N ALA A 513 18.31 11.66 7.14
CA ALA A 513 17.12 11.13 6.45
C ALA A 513 17.13 11.51 4.97
N ILE A 514 16.84 10.57 4.08
CA ILE A 514 16.63 10.81 2.65
C ILE A 514 15.36 11.68 2.47
N ASN A 515 15.39 12.67 1.61
CA ASN A 515 14.22 13.52 1.37
C ASN A 515 13.07 12.72 0.72
N ALA A 516 11.82 13.11 0.95
CA ALA A 516 10.68 12.48 0.28
C ALA A 516 10.75 12.68 -1.24
N GLY A 517 10.27 11.70 -2.00
CA GLY A 517 10.25 11.73 -3.47
C GLY A 517 10.57 10.38 -4.12
N THR A 518 10.59 10.38 -5.45
CA THR A 518 10.92 9.21 -6.26
C THR A 518 12.38 9.26 -6.67
N TYR A 519 13.15 8.22 -6.38
CA TYR A 519 14.56 8.12 -6.75
C TYR A 519 14.73 7.02 -7.78
N THR A 520 15.63 7.21 -8.74
CA THR A 520 15.99 6.16 -9.70
C THR A 520 17.44 5.77 -9.50
N ILE A 521 17.73 4.47 -9.42
CA ILE A 521 19.08 3.93 -9.39
C ILE A 521 19.28 3.10 -10.65
N ASP A 522 20.15 3.58 -11.54
CA ASP A 522 20.55 2.85 -12.74
C ASP A 522 21.81 2.03 -12.47
N PHE A 523 21.80 0.80 -12.97
CA PHE A 523 22.90 -0.14 -12.92
C PHE A 523 23.36 -0.43 -14.34
N GLY A 524 24.64 -0.18 -14.63
CA GLY A 524 25.30 -0.68 -15.83
C GLY A 524 25.52 -2.19 -15.77
N THR A 525 25.84 -2.80 -16.92
CA THR A 525 26.17 -4.23 -17.00
C THR A 525 27.39 -4.56 -16.13
N GLY A 526 27.24 -5.55 -15.24
CA GLY A 526 28.27 -5.98 -14.30
C GLY A 526 28.62 -4.92 -13.25
N ALA A 527 27.63 -4.14 -12.80
CA ALA A 527 27.71 -3.34 -11.58
C ALA A 527 27.79 -4.25 -10.34
N VAL A 528 27.11 -5.40 -10.38
CA VAL A 528 27.19 -6.49 -9.41
C VAL A 528 27.30 -7.84 -10.12
N LYS A 529 27.70 -8.87 -9.36
CA LYS A 529 27.76 -10.26 -9.82
C LYS A 529 27.17 -11.19 -8.77
N ASP A 530 26.56 -12.27 -9.21
CA ASP A 530 26.16 -13.37 -8.33
C ASP A 530 27.37 -14.20 -7.88
N LEU A 531 27.15 -15.18 -6.99
CA LEU A 531 28.19 -16.10 -6.49
C LEU A 531 28.89 -16.93 -7.60
N SER A 532 28.23 -17.12 -8.74
CA SER A 532 28.73 -17.84 -9.92
C SER A 532 29.46 -16.90 -10.90
N GLN A 533 29.61 -15.63 -10.52
CA GLN A 533 30.25 -14.54 -11.25
C GLN A 533 29.50 -14.06 -12.50
N ASN A 534 28.21 -14.40 -12.69
CA ASN A 534 27.46 -13.84 -13.80
C ASN A 534 27.18 -12.35 -13.51
N PRO A 535 27.50 -11.45 -14.46
CA PRO A 535 27.26 -10.03 -14.29
C PRO A 535 25.78 -9.70 -14.48
N ASN A 536 25.24 -8.80 -13.66
CA ASN A 536 23.90 -8.25 -13.90
C ASN A 536 23.83 -7.61 -15.30
N ALA A 537 22.66 -7.71 -15.96
CA ALA A 537 22.36 -6.89 -17.12
C ALA A 537 22.12 -5.42 -16.69
N ALA A 538 22.22 -4.48 -17.64
CA ALA A 538 21.85 -3.10 -17.37
C ALA A 538 20.37 -3.01 -16.97
N ALA A 539 20.08 -2.36 -15.85
CA ALA A 539 18.76 -2.30 -15.26
C ALA A 539 18.58 -1.02 -14.43
N SER A 540 17.34 -0.66 -14.11
CA SER A 540 17.03 0.50 -13.28
C SER A 540 15.93 0.17 -12.29
N VAL A 541 16.02 0.72 -11.09
CA VAL A 541 14.98 0.63 -10.06
C VAL A 541 14.49 2.01 -9.66
N SER A 542 13.18 2.15 -9.50
CA SER A 542 12.55 3.33 -8.94
C SER A 542 12.12 3.05 -7.51
N ILE A 543 12.61 3.84 -6.56
CA ILE A 543 12.29 3.74 -5.14
C ILE A 543 11.56 5.01 -4.75
N VAL A 544 10.31 4.87 -4.31
CA VAL A 544 9.51 5.99 -3.80
C VAL A 544 9.68 6.04 -2.29
N LYS A 545 10.24 7.14 -1.78
CA LYS A 545 10.10 7.50 -0.38
C LYS A 545 8.88 8.39 -0.23
N SER A 546 7.79 7.81 0.27
CA SER A 546 6.66 8.60 0.75
C SER A 546 7.16 9.54 1.85
N GLY A 547 6.71 10.80 1.83
CA GLY A 547 6.90 11.66 2.99
C GLY A 547 6.32 10.96 4.22
N ALA A 548 6.89 11.22 5.40
CA ALA A 548 6.13 10.99 6.62
C ALA A 548 4.76 11.66 6.44
N VAL A 549 3.69 11.09 6.99
CA VAL A 549 2.40 11.79 7.05
C VAL A 549 2.68 13.05 7.85
N THR A 550 2.93 14.14 7.14
CA THR A 550 3.35 15.38 7.75
C THR A 550 2.11 15.88 8.45
N GLY A 551 2.21 15.92 9.79
CA GLY A 551 1.09 16.14 10.69
C GLY A 551 0.18 17.27 10.25
N GLU A 552 -1.08 17.18 10.62
CA GLU A 552 -2.11 18.12 10.22
C GLU A 552 -1.67 19.58 10.48
N ILE A 553 -1.99 20.48 9.56
CA ILE A 553 -1.74 21.91 9.73
C ILE A 553 -2.76 22.45 10.73
N ASP A 554 -2.28 22.89 11.88
CA ASP A 554 -3.07 23.59 12.89
C ASP A 554 -2.90 25.11 12.75
N LEU A 555 -4.03 25.78 12.52
CA LEU A 555 -4.14 27.24 12.36
C LEU A 555 -4.65 27.94 13.62
N ASN A 556 -4.80 27.23 14.74
CA ASN A 556 -5.23 27.86 15.99
C ASN A 556 -4.31 29.04 16.36
N ASN A 557 -4.89 30.23 16.55
CA ASN A 557 -4.18 31.50 16.78
C ASN A 557 -3.19 31.95 15.67
N LYS A 558 -3.33 31.43 14.44
CA LYS A 558 -2.45 31.79 13.31
C LYS A 558 -3.15 32.60 12.20
N VAL A 559 -4.38 33.02 12.45
CA VAL A 559 -5.13 33.90 11.54
C VAL A 559 -5.33 35.24 12.22
N THR A 560 -4.87 36.32 11.58
CA THR A 560 -5.03 37.69 12.06
C THR A 560 -5.81 38.51 11.05
N VAL A 561 -6.68 39.39 11.55
CA VAL A 561 -7.47 40.32 10.75
C VAL A 561 -7.12 41.74 11.20
N ALA A 562 -6.69 42.58 10.27
CA ALA A 562 -6.40 44.00 10.49
C ALA A 562 -6.38 44.73 9.14
N ASP A 563 -6.77 46.01 9.13
CA ASP A 563 -6.67 46.90 7.97
C ASP A 563 -7.30 46.34 6.67
N ASN A 564 -8.49 45.74 6.75
CA ASN A 564 -9.16 45.03 5.65
C ASN A 564 -8.32 43.88 5.04
N LYS A 565 -7.41 43.28 5.81
CA LYS A 565 -6.60 42.13 5.40
C LYS A 565 -6.77 40.96 6.36
N ILE A 566 -6.75 39.76 5.79
CA ILE A 566 -6.63 38.50 6.53
C ILE A 566 -5.24 37.96 6.27
N THR A 567 -4.46 37.70 7.30
CA THR A 567 -3.18 36.99 7.19
C THR A 567 -3.30 35.62 7.83
N ILE A 568 -2.97 34.58 7.07
CA ILE A 568 -3.01 33.17 7.49
C ILE A 568 -1.58 32.65 7.50
N ASP A 569 -1.08 32.25 8.67
CA ASP A 569 0.24 31.61 8.81
C ASP A 569 0.08 30.09 8.90
N PHE A 570 0.45 29.38 7.83
CA PHE A 570 0.39 27.92 7.78
C PHE A 570 1.57 27.26 8.51
N GLY A 571 2.64 28.01 8.81
CA GLY A 571 3.86 27.51 9.44
C GLY A 571 4.63 26.47 8.60
N ARG A 572 4.34 26.36 7.31
CA ARG A 572 5.01 25.48 6.35
C ARG A 572 4.70 25.87 4.90
N GLU A 573 5.58 25.48 3.98
CA GLU A 573 5.52 25.88 2.58
C GLU A 573 4.25 25.34 1.90
N MET A 574 3.39 26.24 1.40
CA MET A 574 2.12 25.89 0.78
C MET A 574 2.21 25.73 -0.74
N SER A 575 1.35 24.86 -1.28
CA SER A 575 1.13 24.76 -2.72
C SER A 575 0.43 26.01 -3.27
N ALA A 576 0.46 26.20 -4.59
CA ALA A 576 -0.18 27.34 -5.25
C ALA A 576 -1.70 27.46 -4.95
N ALA A 577 -2.36 26.36 -4.58
CA ALA A 577 -3.77 26.35 -4.20
C ALA A 577 -4.08 27.29 -3.01
N ALA A 578 -3.12 27.54 -2.12
CA ALA A 578 -3.30 28.48 -1.01
C ALA A 578 -3.46 29.95 -1.46
N THR A 579 -3.15 30.28 -2.72
CA THR A 579 -3.40 31.62 -3.29
C THR A 579 -4.62 31.66 -4.23
N SER A 580 -5.44 30.62 -4.23
CA SER A 580 -6.68 30.60 -5.02
C SER A 580 -7.85 31.10 -4.17
N LEU A 581 -8.38 32.29 -4.48
CA LEU A 581 -9.46 32.92 -3.71
C LEU A 581 -10.71 32.04 -3.56
N SER A 582 -11.02 31.21 -4.56
CA SER A 582 -12.13 30.25 -4.53
C SER A 582 -12.04 29.20 -3.41
N ASN A 583 -10.87 29.01 -2.80
CA ASN A 583 -10.67 28.10 -1.69
C ASN A 583 -11.06 28.69 -0.33
N TYR A 584 -11.52 29.94 -0.29
CA TYR A 584 -11.84 30.67 0.93
C TYR A 584 -13.27 31.21 0.92
N GLN A 585 -13.96 31.04 2.03
CA GLN A 585 -15.34 31.51 2.23
C GLN A 585 -15.50 32.19 3.59
N PHE A 586 -16.40 33.16 3.67
CA PHE A 586 -16.88 33.76 4.91
C PHE A 586 -18.33 33.40 5.17
N ASN A 587 -18.61 32.83 6.35
CA ASN A 587 -19.96 32.43 6.75
C ASN A 587 -20.68 31.59 5.66
N GLY A 588 -19.92 30.74 4.95
CA GLY A 588 -20.42 29.92 3.84
C GLY A 588 -20.66 30.64 2.50
N ALA A 589 -20.25 31.90 2.37
CA ALA A 589 -20.30 32.67 1.13
C ALA A 589 -18.88 32.95 0.59
N PRO A 590 -18.68 33.05 -0.75
CA PRO A 590 -17.39 33.42 -1.32
C PRO A 590 -16.88 34.77 -0.80
N ILE A 591 -15.58 34.84 -0.48
CA ILE A 591 -14.94 36.09 -0.07
C ILE A 591 -14.79 37.02 -1.28
N LYS A 592 -15.15 38.30 -1.10
CA LYS A 592 -14.87 39.37 -2.06
C LYS A 592 -13.55 40.05 -1.71
N ALA A 593 -12.51 39.80 -2.49
CA ALA A 593 -11.15 40.29 -2.26
C ALA A 593 -10.60 41.00 -3.50
N THR A 594 -9.77 42.01 -3.30
CA THR A 594 -9.01 42.68 -4.36
C THR A 594 -7.77 41.88 -4.76
N SER A 595 -7.15 41.18 -3.81
CA SER A 595 -5.99 40.34 -4.05
C SER A 595 -5.84 39.20 -3.04
N ILE A 596 -5.12 38.15 -3.44
CA ILE A 596 -4.65 37.07 -2.56
C ILE A 596 -3.24 36.67 -3.00
N TYR A 597 -2.29 36.60 -2.06
CA TYR A 597 -0.89 36.33 -2.39
C TYR A 597 -0.10 35.76 -1.20
N PHE A 598 1.06 35.17 -1.50
CA PHE A 598 2.03 34.77 -0.47
C PHE A 598 2.82 35.98 0.04
N LYS A 599 2.96 36.11 1.36
CA LYS A 599 3.73 37.18 2.00
C LYS A 599 5.07 36.65 2.49
N ASP A 600 6.16 37.26 2.01
CA ASP A 600 7.56 36.97 2.32
C ASP A 600 8.03 35.56 1.85
N THR A 601 7.40 34.50 2.35
CA THR A 601 7.61 33.09 2.00
C THR A 601 6.28 32.45 1.59
N LYS A 602 6.29 31.19 1.10
CA LYS A 602 5.03 30.47 0.84
C LYS A 602 4.37 29.89 2.10
N GLU A 603 4.78 30.32 3.29
CA GLU A 603 4.17 29.88 4.56
C GLU A 603 3.00 30.76 4.98
N LYS A 604 2.94 32.00 4.48
CA LYS A 604 1.92 32.98 4.85
C LYS A 604 1.11 33.44 3.65
N VAL A 605 -0.20 33.42 3.76
CA VAL A 605 -1.12 33.96 2.75
C VAL A 605 -1.79 35.21 3.28
N VAL A 606 -1.88 36.24 2.44
CA VAL A 606 -2.64 37.47 2.71
C VAL A 606 -3.80 37.54 1.73
N ILE A 607 -5.00 37.82 2.26
CA ILE A 607 -6.21 38.12 1.49
C ILE A 607 -6.55 39.58 1.77
N GLU A 608 -6.58 40.42 0.74
CA GLU A 608 -6.98 41.82 0.84
C GLU A 608 -8.45 41.95 0.45
N LEU A 609 -9.29 42.34 1.42
CA LEU A 609 -10.72 42.46 1.20
C LEU A 609 -11.03 43.67 0.31
N GLN A 610 -12.12 43.56 -0.44
CA GLN A 610 -12.67 44.70 -1.16
C GLN A 610 -13.42 45.61 -0.20
N ASP A 611 -13.34 46.93 -0.40
CA ASP A 611 -14.18 47.89 0.31
C ASP A 611 -15.67 47.61 0.05
N GLU A 612 -16.55 48.03 0.96
CA GLU A 612 -18.01 47.85 0.83
C GLU A 612 -18.45 46.37 0.82
N THR A 613 -17.78 45.50 1.58
CA THR A 613 -18.08 44.06 1.62
C THR A 613 -18.37 43.50 3.00
N ILE A 614 -18.07 44.24 4.06
CA ILE A 614 -18.30 43.88 5.45
C ILE A 614 -19.34 44.86 6.03
N PRO A 615 -20.63 44.51 6.04
CA PRO A 615 -21.73 45.42 6.41
C PRO A 615 -22.00 45.50 7.93
N SER A 616 -21.13 44.91 8.74
CA SER A 616 -21.20 45.01 10.20
C SER A 616 -19.88 44.58 10.84
N SER A 617 -19.55 45.24 11.96
CA SER A 617 -18.38 44.87 12.76
C SER A 617 -18.63 43.57 13.54
N GLY A 618 -17.64 42.67 13.61
CA GLY A 618 -17.77 41.42 14.37
C GLY A 618 -16.83 40.30 13.95
N LYS A 619 -17.13 39.07 14.40
CA LYS A 619 -16.36 37.86 14.03
C LYS A 619 -17.05 37.14 12.86
N ALA A 620 -16.27 36.44 12.05
CA ALA A 620 -16.78 35.60 10.97
C ALA A 620 -16.16 34.19 11.00
N VAL A 621 -16.86 33.22 10.41
CA VAL A 621 -16.31 31.89 10.16
C VAL A 621 -15.57 31.92 8.82
N LEU A 622 -14.25 31.78 8.88
CA LEU A 622 -13.40 31.53 7.71
C LEU A 622 -13.38 30.03 7.42
N THR A 623 -13.87 29.66 6.24
CA THR A 623 -13.79 28.29 5.74
C THR A 623 -12.70 28.17 4.69
N ILE A 624 -11.83 27.16 4.83
CA ILE A 624 -10.70 26.88 3.94
C ILE A 624 -10.90 25.50 3.30
N ALA A 625 -10.78 25.42 1.98
CA ALA A 625 -11.01 24.20 1.20
C ALA A 625 -9.88 23.15 1.36
N ASP A 626 -10.23 21.88 1.17
CA ASP A 626 -9.31 20.72 1.25
C ASP A 626 -8.20 20.71 0.20
N SER A 627 -8.37 21.48 -0.87
CA SER A 627 -7.37 21.71 -1.91
C SER A 627 -6.17 22.53 -1.42
N VAL A 628 -6.30 23.25 -0.30
CA VAL A 628 -5.23 24.03 0.30
C VAL A 628 -4.31 23.08 1.08
N VAL A 629 -3.24 22.64 0.40
CA VAL A 629 -2.27 21.68 0.93
C VAL A 629 -0.86 22.24 0.90
N ALA A 630 -0.02 21.77 1.82
CA ALA A 630 1.40 22.06 1.82
C ALA A 630 2.13 21.35 0.67
N VAL A 631 3.32 21.83 0.30
CA VAL A 631 4.16 21.21 -0.75
C VAL A 631 4.54 19.77 -0.39
N ASP A 632 4.63 19.46 0.90
CA ASP A 632 4.88 18.13 1.45
C ASP A 632 3.63 17.21 1.49
N GLY A 633 2.46 17.72 1.09
CA GLY A 633 1.19 17.00 1.11
C GLY A 633 0.37 17.12 2.39
N SER A 634 0.86 17.86 3.40
CA SER A 634 0.10 18.11 4.64
C SER A 634 -1.24 18.79 4.35
N LYS A 635 -2.27 18.37 5.08
CA LYS A 635 -3.62 18.96 5.03
C LYS A 635 -3.96 19.67 6.33
N LEU A 636 -4.90 20.61 6.29
CA LEU A 636 -5.47 21.22 7.50
C LEU A 636 -6.15 20.17 8.38
N ASN A 637 -6.00 20.30 9.71
CA ASN A 637 -6.82 19.54 10.64
C ASN A 637 -8.30 19.93 10.51
N ALA A 638 -9.20 19.06 10.98
CA ALA A 638 -10.64 19.31 10.87
C ALA A 638 -11.07 20.64 11.53
N ALA A 639 -10.44 21.04 12.64
CA ALA A 639 -10.74 22.28 13.36
C ALA A 639 -10.27 23.54 12.59
N SER A 640 -9.23 23.44 11.77
CA SER A 640 -8.63 24.55 11.02
C SER A 640 -9.32 24.81 9.69
N LYS A 641 -10.25 23.93 9.28
CA LYS A 641 -11.08 24.15 8.08
C LYS A 641 -12.17 25.18 8.30
N ASN A 642 -12.62 25.36 9.54
CA ASN A 642 -13.68 26.30 9.91
C ASN A 642 -13.27 27.06 11.17
N LEU A 643 -12.66 28.22 10.99
CA LEU A 643 -12.12 29.02 12.08
C LEU A 643 -13.01 30.23 12.32
N VAL A 644 -13.34 30.49 13.58
CA VAL A 644 -13.89 31.80 13.96
C VAL A 644 -12.72 32.78 14.00
N VAL A 645 -12.70 33.74 13.08
CA VAL A 645 -11.59 34.68 12.92
C VAL A 645 -12.05 36.14 13.07
N GLY A 646 -11.09 36.95 13.51
CA GLY A 646 -11.13 38.40 13.43
C GLY A 646 -11.88 39.14 14.54
N GLU A 647 -11.91 40.44 14.32
CA GLU A 647 -12.84 41.49 14.75
C GLU A 647 -12.92 42.43 13.56
N PHE A 648 -13.66 42.02 12.52
CA PHE A 648 -13.86 42.85 11.33
C PHE A 648 -14.52 44.15 11.74
N THR A 649 -14.13 45.23 11.07
CA THR A 649 -14.79 46.53 11.17
C THR A 649 -15.74 46.67 9.99
N ASP A 650 -16.90 47.24 10.24
CA ASP A 650 -17.82 47.65 9.18
C ASP A 650 -17.09 48.56 8.19
N ASN A 651 -17.17 48.24 6.90
CA ASN A 651 -16.53 49.00 5.84
C ASN A 651 -17.52 49.39 4.74
N VAL A 652 -18.81 49.38 5.04
CA VAL A 652 -19.88 49.84 4.16
C VAL A 652 -20.28 51.26 4.56
N ASP A 653 -20.34 52.16 3.60
CA ASP A 653 -20.76 53.54 3.86
C ASP A 653 -22.29 53.61 4.06
N PRO A 654 -22.81 54.39 5.03
CA PRO A 654 -24.26 54.55 5.19
C PRO A 654 -24.91 55.28 4.02
N VAL A 655 -26.00 54.73 3.49
CA VAL A 655 -26.71 55.28 2.33
C VAL A 655 -28.02 55.91 2.76
N LEU A 656 -28.31 57.13 2.28
CA LEU A 656 -29.64 57.72 2.42
C LEU A 656 -30.64 56.93 1.55
N VAL A 657 -31.60 56.27 2.19
CA VAL A 657 -32.59 55.37 1.55
C VAL A 657 -33.88 56.09 1.21
N SER A 658 -34.40 56.91 2.13
CA SER A 658 -35.67 57.61 1.93
C SER A 658 -35.77 58.93 2.71
N ALA A 659 -36.76 59.74 2.34
CA ALA A 659 -37.13 60.95 3.04
C ALA A 659 -38.67 61.07 3.12
N LYS A 660 -39.19 61.61 4.23
CA LYS A 660 -40.63 61.76 4.51
C LYS A 660 -40.92 63.13 5.10
N LYS A 661 -41.95 63.81 4.59
CA LYS A 661 -42.47 65.05 5.19
C LYS A 661 -43.34 64.69 6.39
N GLU A 662 -42.85 64.93 7.61
CA GLU A 662 -43.60 64.61 8.83
C GLU A 662 -44.56 65.76 9.19
N SER A 663 -44.15 67.01 8.94
CA SER A 663 -44.95 68.21 9.18
C SER A 663 -44.54 69.35 8.23
N SER A 664 -45.07 70.56 8.43
CA SER A 664 -44.63 71.76 7.72
C SER A 664 -43.24 72.26 8.12
N THR A 665 -42.59 71.62 9.09
CA THR A 665 -41.25 72.01 9.59
C THR A 665 -40.31 70.81 9.78
N ALA A 666 -40.75 69.56 9.57
CA ALA A 666 -39.94 68.38 9.86
C ALA A 666 -39.83 67.44 8.66
N LEU A 667 -38.59 67.11 8.28
CA LEU A 667 -38.23 66.15 7.25
C LEU A 667 -37.45 64.99 7.89
N VAL A 668 -38.01 63.78 7.86
CA VAL A 668 -37.37 62.58 8.41
C VAL A 668 -36.64 61.83 7.29
N LEU A 669 -35.37 61.57 7.50
CA LEU A 669 -34.47 60.82 6.63
C LEU A 669 -34.27 59.41 7.19
N THR A 670 -34.20 58.40 6.33
CA THR A 670 -33.87 57.02 6.73
C THR A 670 -32.63 56.54 6.01
N PHE A 671 -31.71 55.91 6.74
CA PHE A 671 -30.43 55.38 6.23
C PHE A 671 -30.43 53.84 6.20
N SER A 672 -29.49 53.25 5.44
CA SER A 672 -29.28 51.80 5.36
C SER A 672 -28.92 51.18 6.72
N GLU A 673 -28.26 51.96 7.56
CA GLU A 673 -27.73 51.56 8.85
C GLU A 673 -27.79 52.69 9.88
N ASN A 674 -27.25 52.43 11.07
CA ASN A 674 -27.25 53.40 12.15
C ASN A 674 -26.26 54.52 11.84
N VAL A 675 -26.71 55.77 11.95
CA VAL A 675 -25.88 56.96 11.79
C VAL A 675 -25.87 57.76 13.08
N ALA A 676 -24.71 58.34 13.39
CA ALA A 676 -24.52 59.27 14.48
C ALA A 676 -24.51 60.70 13.92
N VAL A 677 -25.41 61.54 14.46
CA VAL A 677 -25.49 62.96 14.15
C VAL A 677 -25.43 63.78 15.44
N ASP A 678 -24.76 64.92 15.39
CA ASP A 678 -24.76 65.94 16.45
C ASP A 678 -25.46 67.22 15.94
N THR A 679 -25.80 68.12 16.85
CA THR A 679 -26.47 69.40 16.62
C THR A 679 -25.56 70.52 16.09
N THR A 680 -24.31 70.21 15.71
CA THR A 680 -23.38 71.21 15.16
C THR A 680 -23.67 71.53 13.69
N ALA A 681 -23.22 72.71 13.23
CA ALA A 681 -23.44 73.16 11.85
C ALA A 681 -22.88 72.20 10.80
N ASP A 682 -21.81 71.46 11.15
CA ASP A 682 -21.10 70.56 10.24
C ASP A 682 -21.96 69.36 9.80
N TYR A 683 -22.88 68.88 10.64
CA TYR A 683 -23.80 67.78 10.28
C TYR A 683 -25.00 68.25 9.45
N LEU A 684 -25.47 69.49 9.64
CA LEU A 684 -26.52 70.08 8.80
C LEU A 684 -26.03 70.24 7.36
N ASP A 685 -24.75 70.56 7.23
CA ASP A 685 -24.05 70.82 5.97
C ASP A 685 -23.89 69.59 5.08
N ASP A 686 -24.07 68.38 5.62
CA ASP A 686 -24.06 67.12 4.86
C ASP A 686 -25.27 66.99 3.92
N PHE A 687 -26.34 67.75 4.18
CA PHE A 687 -27.62 67.62 3.48
C PHE A 687 -27.95 68.86 2.64
N VAL A 688 -28.25 68.65 1.36
CA VAL A 688 -28.81 69.69 0.49
C VAL A 688 -30.30 69.46 0.34
N VAL A 689 -31.10 70.27 1.03
CA VAL A 689 -32.57 70.22 0.97
C VAL A 689 -33.08 71.26 -0.02
N LYS A 690 -33.99 70.88 -0.91
CA LYS A 690 -34.71 71.81 -1.81
C LYS A 690 -36.21 71.68 -1.67
N VAL A 691 -36.90 72.80 -1.49
CA VAL A 691 -38.36 72.91 -1.52
C VAL A 691 -38.77 73.61 -2.81
N ASN A 692 -39.54 72.91 -3.65
CA ASN A 692 -39.93 73.36 -5.00
C ASN A 692 -38.75 73.88 -5.84
N GLY A 693 -37.60 73.19 -5.74
CA GLY A 693 -36.36 73.54 -6.47
C GLY A 693 -35.49 74.62 -5.82
N THR A 694 -35.96 75.30 -4.77
CA THR A 694 -35.18 76.31 -4.03
C THR A 694 -34.45 75.66 -2.86
N THR A 695 -33.14 75.89 -2.73
CA THR A 695 -32.35 75.39 -1.59
C THR A 695 -32.84 76.00 -0.29
N VAL A 696 -33.09 75.15 0.70
CA VAL A 696 -33.51 75.53 2.05
C VAL A 696 -32.47 75.00 3.02
N THR A 697 -31.94 75.89 3.87
CA THR A 697 -31.02 75.52 4.94
C THR A 697 -31.81 74.95 6.13
N PRO A 698 -31.54 73.73 6.58
CA PRO A 698 -32.15 73.20 7.80
C PRO A 698 -31.72 74.01 9.04
N GLU A 699 -32.65 74.23 9.96
CA GLU A 699 -32.44 74.99 11.21
C GLU A 699 -31.87 74.11 12.33
N ALA A 700 -32.20 72.82 12.33
CA ALA A 700 -31.72 71.86 13.32
C ALA A 700 -31.70 70.43 12.75
N ILE A 701 -30.91 69.56 13.38
CA ILE A 701 -30.78 68.14 13.07
C ILE A 701 -30.86 67.36 14.38
N ALA A 702 -31.60 66.26 14.37
CA ALA A 702 -31.70 65.36 15.51
C ALA A 702 -31.67 63.91 15.03
N GLY A 703 -30.89 63.08 15.72
CA GLY A 703 -30.93 61.63 15.54
C GLY A 703 -32.24 61.08 16.06
N GLY A 704 -32.84 60.16 15.32
CA GLY A 704 -34.00 59.39 15.77
C GLY A 704 -33.62 58.36 16.84
N THR A 705 -34.61 57.90 17.59
CA THR A 705 -34.41 56.89 18.64
C THR A 705 -33.97 55.53 18.11
N ASP A 706 -34.26 55.23 16.84
CA ASP A 706 -33.85 54.00 16.15
C ASP A 706 -32.43 54.08 15.55
N LYS A 707 -31.76 55.24 15.65
CA LYS A 707 -30.45 55.57 15.06
C LYS A 707 -30.35 55.41 13.53
N LYS A 708 -31.35 54.85 12.86
CA LYS A 708 -31.44 54.78 11.40
C LYS A 708 -32.14 55.97 10.78
N THR A 709 -32.80 56.79 11.61
CA THR A 709 -33.48 57.99 11.17
C THR A 709 -32.80 59.25 11.66
N VAL A 710 -32.88 60.30 10.84
CA VAL A 710 -32.43 61.65 11.18
C VAL A 710 -33.54 62.60 10.83
N THR A 711 -33.91 63.49 11.76
CA THR A 711 -34.90 64.53 11.52
C THR A 711 -34.21 65.86 11.27
N LEU A 712 -34.45 66.44 10.10
CA LEU A 712 -34.11 67.82 9.78
C LEU A 712 -35.30 68.73 10.11
N THR A 713 -35.06 69.76 10.92
CA THR A 713 -36.01 70.86 11.11
C THR A 713 -35.76 71.90 10.03
N LEU A 714 -36.80 72.25 9.29
CA LEU A 714 -36.77 73.22 8.20
C LEU A 714 -37.60 74.46 8.60
N PRO A 715 -37.30 75.64 8.02
CA PRO A 715 -38.24 76.75 8.03
C PRO A 715 -39.62 76.31 7.51
N THR A 716 -40.69 76.93 8.01
CA THR A 716 -42.06 76.53 7.67
C THR A 716 -42.29 76.54 6.16
N TYR A 717 -42.75 75.42 5.60
CA TYR A 717 -43.05 75.27 4.17
C TYR A 717 -44.43 74.65 3.92
N ASN A 718 -44.92 74.78 2.68
CA ASN A 718 -46.16 74.13 2.26
C ASN A 718 -45.89 72.67 1.90
N THR A 719 -46.45 71.73 2.66
CA THR A 719 -46.24 70.27 2.48
C THR A 719 -46.74 69.70 1.14
N ALA A 720 -47.54 70.48 0.39
CA ALA A 720 -47.93 70.16 -0.99
C ALA A 720 -46.80 70.39 -2.01
N GLN A 721 -45.74 71.12 -1.65
CA GLN A 721 -44.58 71.33 -2.51
C GLN A 721 -43.67 70.11 -2.53
N THR A 722 -43.01 69.87 -3.66
CA THR A 722 -41.98 68.84 -3.77
C THR A 722 -40.79 69.20 -2.89
N VAL A 723 -40.38 68.27 -2.03
CA VAL A 723 -39.15 68.39 -1.24
C VAL A 723 -38.18 67.33 -1.71
N THR A 724 -36.91 67.70 -1.93
CA THR A 724 -35.84 66.77 -2.29
C THR A 724 -34.65 66.94 -1.37
N VAL A 725 -33.92 65.85 -1.11
CA VAL A 725 -32.73 65.83 -0.26
C VAL A 725 -31.64 64.96 -0.87
N ALA A 726 -30.38 65.32 -0.64
CA ALA A 726 -29.21 64.61 -1.12
C ALA A 726 -27.97 64.90 -0.26
N THR A 727 -26.93 64.06 -0.41
CA THR A 727 -25.66 64.11 0.33
C THR A 727 -24.52 64.46 -0.63
N TYR A 728 -24.37 65.74 -1.00
CA TYR A 728 -23.54 66.19 -2.13
C TYR A 728 -22.12 66.67 -1.78
N LYS A 729 -21.75 66.80 -0.51
CA LYS A 729 -20.42 67.32 -0.14
C LYS A 729 -19.37 66.20 -0.10
N SER A 730 -18.13 66.51 -0.46
CA SER A 730 -17.00 65.57 -0.41
C SER A 730 -16.53 65.27 1.02
N ASP A 731 -16.79 66.19 1.94
CA ASP A 731 -16.34 66.12 3.33
C ASP A 731 -17.59 65.99 4.21
N LEU A 732 -18.08 64.75 4.35
CA LEU A 732 -19.29 64.43 5.12
C LEU A 732 -18.92 64.16 6.59
N ASN A 733 -19.67 64.73 7.52
CA ASN A 733 -19.40 64.64 8.96
C ASN A 733 -20.22 63.55 9.65
N THR A 734 -21.41 63.27 9.12
CA THR A 734 -22.29 62.18 9.55
C THR A 734 -21.61 60.85 9.26
N LYS A 735 -21.51 60.02 10.30
CA LYS A 735 -20.83 58.72 10.25
C LYS A 735 -21.68 57.64 10.89
N ASP A 736 -21.41 56.39 10.59
CA ASP A 736 -21.91 55.26 11.37
C ASP A 736 -21.12 55.06 12.68
N GLU A 737 -21.44 53.98 13.40
CA GLU A 737 -20.75 53.58 14.63
C GLU A 737 -19.32 53.08 14.37
N ALA A 738 -18.98 52.67 13.15
CA ALA A 738 -17.64 52.23 12.74
C ALA A 738 -16.74 53.37 12.24
N GLY A 739 -17.31 54.56 12.01
CA GLY A 739 -16.62 55.75 11.54
C GLY A 739 -16.67 55.97 10.02
N ASN A 740 -17.41 55.16 9.26
CA ASN A 740 -17.59 55.36 7.81
C ASN A 740 -18.49 56.56 7.58
N THR A 741 -18.11 57.43 6.64
CA THR A 741 -18.87 58.62 6.28
C THR A 741 -20.05 58.27 5.38
N LEU A 742 -21.14 59.06 5.43
CA LEU A 742 -22.27 58.86 4.52
C LEU A 742 -21.81 58.70 3.05
N LYS A 743 -22.50 57.83 2.31
CA LYS A 743 -22.30 57.74 0.87
C LYS A 743 -22.73 59.05 0.20
N VAL A 744 -21.83 59.61 -0.61
CA VAL A 744 -22.18 60.74 -1.49
C VAL A 744 -23.25 60.27 -2.47
N ASN A 745 -24.47 60.78 -2.33
CA ASN A 745 -25.58 60.48 -3.24
C ASN A 745 -25.93 61.73 -4.04
N THR A 746 -25.48 61.76 -5.28
CA THR A 746 -25.69 62.90 -6.17
C THR A 746 -27.08 62.91 -6.84
N THR A 747 -27.94 61.95 -6.53
CA THR A 747 -29.30 61.88 -7.06
C THR A 747 -30.29 62.22 -5.92
N PRO A 748 -31.05 63.33 -6.00
CA PRO A 748 -31.92 63.72 -4.92
C PRO A 748 -33.05 62.71 -4.70
N ILE A 749 -33.29 62.35 -3.44
CA ILE A 749 -34.46 61.59 -3.03
C ILE A 749 -35.62 62.56 -2.86
N THR A 750 -36.76 62.26 -3.50
CA THR A 750 -37.99 63.02 -3.31
C THR A 750 -38.68 62.55 -2.04
N ALA A 751 -38.96 63.49 -1.14
CA ALA A 751 -39.63 63.20 0.11
C ALA A 751 -41.13 62.94 -0.12
N ASN A 752 -41.60 61.79 0.36
CA ASN A 752 -43.00 61.40 0.27
C ASN A 752 -43.88 62.23 1.21
#